data_AF-A0A970Y050-F1
#
_entry.id   AF-A0A970Y050-F1
#
_cell.length_a   1.000
_cell.length_b   1.000
_cell.length_c   1.000
_cell.angle_alpha   90.00
_cell.angle_beta   90.00
_cell.angle_gamma   90.00
#
_symmetry.space_group_name_H-M   'P 1'
#
loop_
_entity.id
_entity.type
_entity.pdbx_description
1 polymer ?
#
loop_
_entity_poly.entity_id
_entity_poly.type
_entity_poly.pdbx_seq_one_letter_code
_entity_poly.pdbx_strand_id
1 'polypeptide(L)'
;MKHPLSIAVTSVGSGIGQSIVQSCRLSRLPLKLIGLDMNATAYGAFECDRQRRIPPIADPGYVPDLVGICREERVDLLIPGLDSELPLLAESRGLFEEIGTRVLVADSAFIGLCRDKVRWSRELGPLSAAVLPCFEYGEIVPLLDSGIVDFPLIAKPRDGSASAGVVILNDRRQLAGLDPELLLQPFVFPEETDPHFPDLRTAVAGNRLRQEAEISVQWIVSKDQRLLGRMASYNRLKNGVPVEIVPIEDDRVWAALDEIFPYLCGKGMRGPVNFQGRMTEDGPRFFEMNARFTGITGLRAMLGFNEVDSLVRDFLDLAPSIAPVTHNRGRVGMRQVADRIVSPRHFPTLAKRAGDIPGYAGRGNREAVLVTGATGWLGRHLARRLALDGGYDVFALVRDRSRALAVLGDPEATGIAIVTTEEYLRGSWSLGRIDTIVHCAAGRPPDGAAAIAAGLALTQRLVTDAVLFQVPKFIHVSSQAVYGLSSPPLWHESLEPAPETPYATAKAASESMTGSIRRLNRTSFATSLRLARLYGAAEGMRWSELPHRFALQALAGEEIVINGGGQRFDLLHIEDAVAAIQKVVASSPAGWKPTYNLGSGGSMGIVEIAEAAVAEARAFGRSGTRITRAPAENSQRFGMNIDRFRSDFSWEPARTLPDAMREIAARAHAGGDVPRAGGPGQPPTSSAS
;
A
#
# COMPACT_ATOMS: atom_id res chain seq x y z
N MET A 1 -8.16 17.81 13.63
CA MET A 1 -7.16 17.10 14.46
C MET A 1 -5.78 17.40 13.90
N LYS A 2 -4.78 17.73 14.74
CA LYS A 2 -3.41 18.09 14.29
C LYS A 2 -2.52 16.88 13.95
N HIS A 3 -2.88 15.68 14.40
CA HIS A 3 -2.15 14.43 14.15
C HIS A 3 -3.11 13.26 13.88
N PRO A 4 -2.69 12.23 13.11
CA PRO A 4 -3.49 11.04 12.89
C PRO A 4 -3.57 10.19 14.17
N LEU A 5 -4.73 9.55 14.39
CA LEU A 5 -4.97 8.60 15.48
C LEU A 5 -4.24 7.28 15.19
N SER A 6 -3.51 6.76 16.16
CA SER A 6 -2.71 5.56 16.07
C SER A 6 -3.52 4.35 16.53
N ILE A 7 -3.90 3.46 15.60
CA ILE A 7 -4.72 2.28 15.88
C ILE A 7 -3.89 1.03 15.63
N ALA A 8 -3.75 0.18 16.65
CA ALA A 8 -3.13 -1.12 16.53
C ALA A 8 -4.18 -2.22 16.35
N VAL A 9 -3.96 -3.14 15.42
CA VAL A 9 -4.81 -4.31 15.20
C VAL A 9 -3.93 -5.55 15.33
N THR A 10 -4.30 -6.49 16.20
CA THR A 10 -3.61 -7.76 16.33
C THR A 10 -4.11 -8.79 15.32
N SER A 11 -3.33 -9.85 15.13
CA SER A 11 -3.69 -11.00 14.30
C SER A 11 -4.20 -10.61 12.92
N VAL A 12 -3.54 -9.64 12.27
CA VAL A 12 -3.92 -9.11 10.95
C VAL A 12 -3.78 -10.12 9.81
N GLY A 13 -3.23 -11.31 10.07
CA GLY A 13 -3.28 -12.47 9.19
C GLY A 13 -4.62 -13.21 9.22
N SER A 14 -5.40 -13.09 10.30
CA SER A 14 -6.72 -13.72 10.42
C SER A 14 -7.79 -13.01 9.58
N GLY A 15 -8.86 -13.72 9.21
CA GLY A 15 -9.99 -13.10 8.47
C GLY A 15 -10.68 -11.96 9.23
N ILE A 16 -10.67 -12.00 10.57
CA ILE A 16 -11.21 -10.95 11.44
C ILE A 16 -10.27 -9.74 11.44
N GLY A 17 -8.97 -9.94 11.72
CA GLY A 17 -7.96 -8.87 11.70
C GLY A 17 -7.89 -8.16 10.35
N GLN A 18 -7.91 -8.91 9.24
CA GLN A 18 -7.99 -8.33 7.89
C GLN A 18 -9.25 -7.48 7.69
N SER A 19 -10.40 -7.96 8.16
CA SER A 19 -11.68 -7.24 8.05
C SER A 19 -11.72 -5.97 8.89
N ILE A 20 -11.08 -5.96 10.07
CA ILE A 20 -10.93 -4.78 10.91
C ILE A 20 -10.06 -3.74 10.19
N VAL A 21 -8.90 -4.15 9.65
CA VAL A 21 -8.02 -3.27 8.89
C VAL A 21 -8.75 -2.67 7.68
N GLN A 22 -9.51 -3.48 6.94
CA GLN A 22 -10.34 -3.00 5.83
C GLN A 22 -11.36 -1.94 6.29
N SER A 23 -12.05 -2.18 7.42
CA SER A 23 -13.02 -1.25 8.00
C SER A 23 -12.38 0.08 8.40
N CYS A 24 -11.19 0.04 9.01
CA CYS A 24 -10.40 1.21 9.33
C CYS A 24 -10.01 2.01 8.08
N ARG A 25 -9.69 1.34 6.97
CA ARG A 25 -9.36 2.02 5.69
C ARG A 25 -10.55 2.69 5.01
N LEU A 26 -11.77 2.28 5.34
CA LEU A 26 -13.00 2.94 4.91
C LEU A 26 -13.40 4.12 5.82
N SER A 27 -12.75 4.28 6.98
CA SER A 27 -13.02 5.40 7.89
C SER A 27 -12.55 6.73 7.28
N ARG A 28 -13.28 7.81 7.61
CA ARG A 28 -12.87 9.19 7.33
C ARG A 28 -11.95 9.79 8.39
N LEU A 29 -11.68 9.06 9.47
CA LEU A 29 -10.72 9.49 10.48
C LEU A 29 -9.30 9.45 9.87
N PRO A 30 -8.43 10.42 10.22
CA PRO A 30 -7.03 10.34 9.85
C PRO A 30 -6.37 9.27 10.73
N LEU A 31 -6.30 8.02 10.25
CA LEU A 31 -5.74 6.89 11.01
C LEU A 31 -4.32 6.55 10.54
N LYS A 32 -3.43 6.28 11.51
CA LYS A 32 -2.16 5.54 11.34
C LYS A 32 -2.40 4.11 11.83
N LEU A 33 -2.40 3.14 10.93
CA LEU A 33 -2.64 1.73 11.28
C LEU A 33 -1.34 0.97 11.55
N ILE A 34 -1.29 0.27 12.67
CA ILE A 34 -0.19 -0.60 13.07
C ILE A 34 -0.71 -2.04 13.07
N GLY A 35 -0.24 -2.85 12.12
CA GLY A 35 -0.59 -4.27 12.03
C GLY A 35 0.37 -5.12 12.86
N LEU A 36 -0.18 -5.92 13.77
CA LEU A 36 0.58 -6.81 14.64
C LEU A 36 0.24 -8.25 14.28
N ASP A 37 1.26 -9.05 13.94
CA ASP A 37 1.08 -10.47 13.64
C ASP A 37 2.39 -11.24 13.85
N MET A 38 2.33 -12.52 14.23
CA MET A 38 3.52 -13.37 14.30
C MET A 38 4.15 -13.60 12.92
N ASN A 39 3.34 -13.57 11.85
CA ASN A 39 3.78 -13.74 10.48
C ASN A 39 4.08 -12.39 9.83
N ALA A 40 5.37 -12.16 9.50
CA ALA A 40 5.83 -10.98 8.76
C ALA A 40 5.20 -10.80 7.37
N THR A 41 4.53 -11.83 6.84
CA THR A 41 3.90 -11.83 5.52
C THR A 41 2.38 -11.97 5.58
N ALA A 42 1.77 -11.72 6.75
CA ALA A 42 0.31 -11.68 6.89
C ALA A 42 -0.33 -10.67 5.93
N TYR A 43 -1.37 -11.07 5.19
CA TYR A 43 -1.97 -10.25 4.14
C TYR A 43 -2.42 -8.87 4.65
N GLY A 44 -3.12 -8.82 5.80
CA GLY A 44 -3.62 -7.57 6.38
C GLY A 44 -2.52 -6.62 6.86
N ALA A 45 -1.30 -7.12 7.10
CA ALA A 45 -0.18 -6.27 7.51
C ALA A 45 0.25 -5.30 6.40
N PHE A 46 0.13 -5.70 5.13
CA PHE A 46 0.43 -4.85 3.97
C PHE A 46 -0.61 -3.74 3.76
N GLU A 47 -1.79 -3.87 4.36
CA GLU A 47 -2.79 -2.80 4.39
C GLU A 47 -2.59 -1.82 5.55
N CYS A 48 -1.60 -2.06 6.43
CA CYS A 48 -1.25 -1.18 7.54
C CYS A 48 -0.15 -0.16 7.14
N ASP A 49 0.00 0.91 7.92
CA ASP A 49 1.06 1.91 7.69
C ASP A 49 2.39 1.48 8.32
N ARG A 50 2.32 0.70 9.40
CA ARG A 50 3.44 0.06 10.09
C ARG A 50 3.10 -1.40 10.37
N GLN A 51 4.13 -2.25 10.39
CA GLN A 51 4.03 -3.65 10.77
C GLN A 51 5.00 -3.95 11.90
N ARG A 52 4.55 -4.70 12.90
CA ARG A 52 5.40 -5.23 13.97
C ARG A 52 5.11 -6.71 14.16
N ARG A 53 6.14 -7.47 14.50
CA ARG A 53 5.98 -8.86 14.91
C ARG A 53 5.64 -8.92 16.39
N ILE A 54 4.80 -9.88 16.74
CA ILE A 54 4.43 -10.24 18.11
C ILE A 54 4.57 -11.76 18.27
N PRO A 55 4.83 -12.27 19.49
CA PRO A 55 4.91 -13.70 19.71
C PRO A 55 3.51 -14.36 19.60
N PRO A 56 3.42 -15.69 19.60
CA PRO A 56 2.16 -16.40 19.72
C PRO A 56 1.41 -16.04 21.01
N ILE A 57 0.08 -16.15 21.01
CA ILE A 57 -0.77 -15.78 22.18
C ILE A 57 -0.43 -16.59 23.44
N ALA A 58 -0.02 -17.85 23.28
CA ALA A 58 0.36 -18.73 24.38
C ALA A 58 1.73 -18.36 25.00
N ASP A 59 2.49 -17.46 24.38
CA ASP A 59 3.78 -17.02 24.88
C ASP A 59 3.58 -16.06 26.09
N PRO A 60 4.24 -16.29 27.24
CA PRO A 60 4.17 -15.37 28.39
C PRO A 60 4.59 -13.92 28.06
N GLY A 61 5.41 -13.72 27.03
CA GLY A 61 5.84 -12.42 26.52
C GLY A 61 4.79 -11.69 25.69
N TYR A 62 3.66 -12.31 25.36
CA TYR A 62 2.64 -11.72 24.47
C TYR A 62 2.14 -10.35 24.92
N VAL A 63 1.64 -10.23 26.16
CA VAL A 63 1.14 -8.96 26.70
C VAL A 63 2.28 -7.94 26.90
N PRO A 64 3.42 -8.28 27.55
CA PRO A 64 4.54 -7.37 27.68
C PRO A 64 5.00 -6.76 26.35
N ASP A 65 5.12 -7.58 25.30
CA ASP A 65 5.53 -7.13 23.96
C ASP A 65 4.48 -6.19 23.34
N LEU A 66 3.19 -6.51 23.47
CA LEU A 66 2.11 -5.64 23.02
C LEU A 66 2.14 -4.27 23.71
N VAL A 67 2.32 -4.24 25.03
CA VAL A 67 2.44 -2.99 25.80
C VAL A 67 3.67 -2.19 25.34
N GLY A 68 4.83 -2.85 25.17
CA GLY A 68 6.04 -2.22 24.66
C GLY A 68 5.84 -1.58 23.29
N ILE A 69 5.24 -2.32 22.35
CA ILE A 69 4.93 -1.82 21.01
C ILE A 69 3.94 -0.65 21.07
N CYS A 70 2.90 -0.75 21.90
CA CYS A 70 1.90 0.31 22.04
C CYS A 70 2.52 1.62 22.56
N ARG A 71 3.45 1.53 23.52
CA ARG A 71 4.20 2.66 24.05
C ARG A 71 5.10 3.29 22.97
N GLU A 72 5.88 2.47 22.26
CA GLU A 72 6.80 2.94 21.21
C GLU A 72 6.07 3.62 20.04
N GLU A 73 4.99 3.02 19.56
CA GLU A 73 4.23 3.52 18.42
C GLU A 73 3.15 4.54 18.79
N ARG A 74 3.02 4.85 20.11
CA ARG A 74 2.03 5.74 20.71
C ARG A 74 0.61 5.39 20.28
N VAL A 75 0.21 4.16 20.55
CA VAL A 75 -1.10 3.61 20.16
C VAL A 75 -2.20 4.23 21.03
N ASP A 76 -3.21 4.81 20.39
CA ASP A 76 -4.39 5.35 21.07
C ASP A 76 -5.39 4.23 21.41
N LEU A 77 -5.58 3.28 20.48
CA LEU A 77 -6.50 2.15 20.62
C LEU A 77 -5.92 0.85 20.07
N LEU A 78 -5.96 -0.20 20.90
CA LEU A 78 -5.66 -1.58 20.51
C LEU A 78 -6.96 -2.34 20.22
N ILE A 79 -7.04 -2.98 19.05
CA ILE A 79 -8.19 -3.77 18.61
C ILE A 79 -7.77 -5.25 18.42
N PRO A 80 -8.34 -6.19 19.20
CA PRO A 80 -8.03 -7.61 19.07
C PRO A 80 -8.54 -8.21 17.75
N GLY A 81 -7.72 -9.04 17.11
CA GLY A 81 -8.07 -9.74 15.87
C GLY A 81 -8.56 -11.18 16.04
N LEU A 82 -8.52 -11.76 17.25
CA LEU A 82 -8.95 -13.15 17.52
C LEU A 82 -9.67 -13.29 18.87
N ASP A 83 -10.54 -14.30 18.98
CA ASP A 83 -11.29 -14.65 20.19
C ASP A 83 -10.39 -15.08 21.35
N SER A 84 -9.33 -15.82 21.04
CA SER A 84 -8.39 -16.37 22.03
C SER A 84 -7.58 -15.31 22.77
N GLU A 85 -7.50 -14.08 22.23
CA GLU A 85 -6.79 -12.97 22.86
C GLU A 85 -7.66 -12.24 23.91
N LEU A 86 -8.99 -12.32 23.78
CA LEU A 86 -9.91 -11.49 24.55
C LEU A 86 -9.79 -11.67 26.08
N PRO A 87 -9.72 -12.91 26.63
CA PRO A 87 -9.60 -13.08 28.07
C PRO A 87 -8.34 -12.41 28.63
N LEU A 88 -7.21 -12.66 27.96
CA LEU A 88 -5.90 -12.14 28.35
C LEU A 88 -5.85 -10.60 28.29
N LEU A 89 -6.41 -10.01 27.22
CA LEU A 89 -6.44 -8.56 27.05
C LEU A 89 -7.46 -7.87 27.98
N ALA A 90 -8.56 -8.53 28.33
CA ALA A 90 -9.51 -8.02 29.31
C ALA A 90 -8.89 -7.97 30.71
N GLU A 91 -8.16 -9.01 31.12
CA GLU A 91 -7.46 -9.07 32.40
C GLU A 91 -6.28 -8.09 32.47
N SER A 92 -5.60 -7.86 31.35
CA SER A 92 -4.41 -7.01 31.27
C SER A 92 -4.69 -5.55 30.92
N ARG A 93 -5.96 -5.13 30.87
CA ARG A 93 -6.38 -3.80 30.39
C ARG A 93 -5.66 -2.65 31.08
N GLY A 94 -5.46 -2.75 32.41
CA GLY A 94 -4.79 -1.72 33.21
C GLY A 94 -3.36 -1.41 32.74
N LEU A 95 -2.61 -2.42 32.28
CA LEU A 95 -1.24 -2.24 31.79
C LEU A 95 -1.17 -1.36 30.53
N PHE A 96 -2.21 -1.40 29.69
CA PHE A 96 -2.31 -0.53 28.51
C PHE A 96 -2.78 0.88 28.88
N GLU A 97 -3.71 0.99 29.83
CA GLU A 97 -4.22 2.27 30.31
C GLU A 97 -3.10 3.12 30.95
N GLU A 98 -2.16 2.49 31.67
CA GLU A 98 -0.98 3.14 32.25
C GLU A 98 -0.09 3.84 31.21
N ILE A 99 -0.10 3.38 29.96
CA ILE A 99 0.67 3.99 28.86
C ILE A 99 -0.20 4.86 27.94
N GLY A 100 -1.45 5.10 28.32
CA GLY A 100 -2.40 5.91 27.54
C GLY A 100 -3.05 5.17 26.37
N THR A 101 -2.88 3.85 26.26
CA THR A 101 -3.51 3.02 25.22
C THR A 101 -4.82 2.43 25.74
N ARG A 102 -5.92 2.66 25.02
CA ARG A 102 -7.20 2.01 25.33
C ARG A 102 -7.28 0.65 24.63
N VAL A 103 -7.98 -0.31 25.21
CA VAL A 103 -8.20 -1.63 24.60
C VAL A 103 -9.68 -1.82 24.28
N LEU A 104 -9.99 -2.09 23.02
CA LEU A 104 -11.34 -2.38 22.56
C LEU A 104 -11.71 -3.83 22.91
N VAL A 105 -12.05 -4.05 24.17
CA VAL A 105 -12.40 -5.37 24.70
C VAL A 105 -13.53 -5.24 25.73
N ALA A 106 -14.44 -6.23 25.73
CA ALA A 106 -15.47 -6.37 26.73
C ALA A 106 -14.88 -6.80 28.08
N ASP A 107 -15.70 -6.84 29.14
CA ASP A 107 -15.24 -7.28 30.45
C ASP A 107 -15.13 -8.80 30.55
N SER A 108 -14.24 -9.29 31.42
CA SER A 108 -13.90 -10.71 31.52
C SER A 108 -15.11 -11.59 31.83
N ALA A 109 -16.08 -11.09 32.61
CA ALA A 109 -17.30 -11.83 32.93
C ALA A 109 -18.16 -12.09 31.67
N PHE A 110 -18.34 -11.10 30.81
CA PHE A 110 -19.07 -11.24 29.55
C PHE A 110 -18.30 -12.10 28.54
N ILE A 111 -16.98 -11.96 28.45
CA ILE A 111 -16.14 -12.80 27.58
C ILE A 111 -16.23 -14.26 28.02
N GLY A 112 -16.11 -14.53 29.31
CA GLY A 112 -16.24 -15.87 29.88
C GLY A 112 -17.63 -16.48 29.62
N LEU A 113 -18.69 -15.66 29.62
CA LEU A 113 -20.02 -16.10 29.23
C LEU A 113 -20.07 -16.51 27.76
N CYS A 114 -19.52 -15.70 26.84
CA CYS A 114 -19.53 -15.99 25.39
C CYS A 114 -18.78 -17.29 25.04
N ARG A 115 -17.64 -17.55 25.70
CA ARG A 115 -16.77 -18.70 25.39
C ARG A 115 -17.35 -20.04 25.84
N ASP A 116 -18.22 -20.02 26.84
CA ASP A 116 -18.80 -21.22 27.42
C ASP A 116 -20.22 -21.44 26.88
N LYS A 117 -20.30 -22.29 25.84
CA LYS A 117 -21.55 -22.57 25.13
C LYS A 117 -22.63 -23.24 26.00
N VAL A 118 -22.26 -23.93 27.07
CA VAL A 118 -23.22 -24.50 28.02
C VAL A 118 -23.73 -23.41 28.97
N ARG A 119 -22.80 -22.60 29.48
CA ARG A 119 -23.12 -21.53 30.44
C ARG A 119 -24.04 -20.47 29.86
N TRP A 120 -23.74 -19.91 28.67
CA TRP A 120 -24.63 -18.88 28.10
C TRP A 120 -26.01 -19.44 27.77
N SER A 121 -26.10 -20.70 27.34
CA SER A 121 -27.37 -21.36 27.05
C SER A 121 -28.22 -21.51 28.31
N ARG A 122 -27.60 -21.93 29.43
CA ARG A 122 -28.27 -22.03 30.75
C ARG A 122 -28.65 -20.65 31.31
N GLU A 123 -27.80 -19.63 31.16
CA GLU A 123 -28.04 -18.28 31.69
C GLU A 123 -29.06 -17.48 30.87
N LEU A 124 -29.12 -17.67 29.54
CA LEU A 124 -29.97 -16.88 28.63
C LEU A 124 -31.21 -17.62 28.13
N GLY A 125 -31.23 -18.95 28.10
CA GLY A 125 -32.39 -19.74 27.70
C GLY A 125 -33.68 -19.41 28.46
N PRO A 126 -33.64 -19.19 29.79
CA PRO A 126 -34.81 -18.75 30.55
C PRO A 126 -35.29 -17.33 30.21
N LEU A 127 -34.43 -16.50 29.59
CA LEU A 127 -34.73 -15.12 29.23
C LEU A 127 -35.27 -14.99 27.81
N SER A 128 -34.81 -15.85 26.89
CA SER A 128 -35.29 -15.87 25.51
C SER A 128 -35.28 -17.27 24.92
N ALA A 129 -36.42 -17.69 24.39
CA ALA A 129 -36.60 -18.98 23.70
C ALA A 129 -35.79 -19.09 22.39
N ALA A 130 -35.24 -17.96 21.91
CA ALA A 130 -34.35 -17.95 20.76
C ALA A 130 -32.96 -18.53 21.07
N VAL A 131 -32.56 -18.65 22.34
CA VAL A 131 -31.27 -19.25 22.70
C VAL A 131 -31.41 -20.76 22.69
N LEU A 132 -30.63 -21.42 21.84
CA LEU A 132 -30.69 -22.86 21.67
C LEU A 132 -30.09 -23.58 22.90
N PRO A 133 -30.78 -24.59 23.47
CA PRO A 133 -30.28 -25.31 24.63
C PRO A 133 -29.01 -26.10 24.28
N CYS A 134 -28.07 -26.13 25.22
CA CYS A 134 -26.86 -26.93 25.19
C CYS A 134 -26.85 -27.82 26.42
N PHE A 135 -26.49 -29.09 26.24
CA PHE A 135 -26.53 -30.12 27.26
C PHE A 135 -25.16 -30.78 27.39
N GLU A 136 -24.80 -31.17 28.60
CA GLU A 136 -23.69 -32.08 28.85
C GLU A 136 -24.12 -33.52 28.52
N TYR A 137 -23.16 -34.42 28.28
CA TYR A 137 -23.45 -35.80 27.87
C TYR A 137 -24.42 -36.52 28.84
N GLY A 138 -24.26 -36.32 30.15
CA GLY A 138 -25.12 -36.94 31.17
C GLY A 138 -26.56 -36.42 31.18
N GLU A 139 -26.79 -35.20 30.66
CA GLU A 139 -28.10 -34.55 30.68
C GLU A 139 -28.97 -34.92 29.49
N ILE A 140 -28.36 -35.26 28.34
CA ILE A 140 -29.11 -35.50 27.10
C ILE A 140 -29.92 -36.81 27.15
N VAL A 141 -29.39 -37.84 27.83
CA VAL A 141 -29.95 -39.20 27.73
C VAL A 141 -31.37 -39.27 28.29
N PRO A 142 -31.65 -38.73 29.50
CA PRO A 142 -33.01 -38.65 30.00
C PRO A 142 -33.95 -37.78 29.13
N LEU A 143 -33.43 -36.76 28.45
CA LEU A 143 -34.21 -35.88 27.58
C LEU A 143 -34.60 -36.56 26.27
N LEU A 144 -33.73 -37.41 25.72
CA LEU A 144 -34.04 -38.29 24.61
C LEU A 144 -35.06 -39.37 25.02
N ASP A 145 -34.90 -39.97 26.21
CA ASP A 145 -35.82 -41.00 26.73
C ASP A 145 -37.23 -40.46 26.99
N SER A 146 -37.35 -39.18 27.35
CA SER A 146 -38.63 -38.49 27.57
C SER A 146 -39.22 -37.85 26.32
N GLY A 147 -38.50 -37.86 25.19
CA GLY A 147 -38.93 -37.23 23.94
C GLY A 147 -38.94 -35.69 23.95
N ILE A 148 -38.30 -35.06 24.93
CA ILE A 148 -38.15 -33.60 25.00
C ILE A 148 -37.16 -33.10 23.96
N VAL A 149 -36.12 -33.90 23.71
CA VAL A 149 -35.12 -33.68 22.67
C VAL A 149 -35.17 -34.86 21.71
N ASP A 150 -34.96 -34.60 20.43
CA ASP A 150 -34.89 -35.63 19.39
C ASP A 150 -33.68 -35.41 18.47
N PHE A 151 -33.34 -36.44 17.71
CA PHE A 151 -32.35 -36.37 16.64
C PHE A 151 -32.89 -35.56 15.44
N PRO A 152 -32.02 -34.89 14.67
CA PRO A 152 -30.57 -34.90 14.75
C PRO A 152 -29.99 -33.98 15.83
N LEU A 153 -28.87 -34.42 16.43
CA LEU A 153 -28.08 -33.65 17.38
C LEU A 153 -26.74 -33.22 16.76
N ILE A 154 -26.13 -32.22 17.37
CA ILE A 154 -24.76 -31.78 17.11
C ILE A 154 -23.92 -31.96 18.37
N ALA A 155 -22.79 -32.64 18.25
CA ALA A 155 -21.74 -32.68 19.27
C ALA A 155 -20.65 -31.67 18.91
N LYS A 156 -20.26 -30.81 19.84
CA LYS A 156 -19.24 -29.78 19.60
C LYS A 156 -18.44 -29.44 20.85
N PRO A 157 -17.22 -28.91 20.71
CA PRO A 157 -16.45 -28.42 21.85
C PRO A 157 -17.18 -27.29 22.61
N ARG A 158 -17.03 -27.28 23.93
CA ARG A 158 -17.60 -26.25 24.81
C ARG A 158 -17.08 -24.85 24.49
N ASP A 159 -15.78 -24.77 24.25
CA ASP A 159 -15.05 -23.60 23.74
C ASP A 159 -14.38 -23.99 22.41
N GLY A 160 -14.27 -23.07 21.46
CA GLY A 160 -13.66 -23.35 20.16
C GLY A 160 -14.08 -22.39 19.05
N SER A 161 -13.47 -22.56 17.87
CA SER A 161 -13.69 -21.73 16.68
C SER A 161 -13.76 -22.57 15.39
N ALA A 162 -14.28 -21.96 14.32
CA ALA A 162 -14.29 -22.51 12.95
C ALA A 162 -14.90 -23.92 12.79
N SER A 163 -15.87 -24.27 13.66
CA SER A 163 -16.54 -25.57 13.65
C SER A 163 -15.61 -26.78 13.76
N ALA A 164 -14.40 -26.59 14.30
CA ALA A 164 -13.48 -27.69 14.58
C ALA A 164 -14.09 -28.64 15.64
N GLY A 165 -14.03 -29.94 15.38
CA GLY A 165 -14.54 -30.97 16.30
C GLY A 165 -16.06 -31.12 16.32
N VAL A 166 -16.78 -30.57 15.34
CA VAL A 166 -18.24 -30.68 15.24
C VAL A 166 -18.65 -31.99 14.56
N VAL A 167 -19.58 -32.72 15.17
CA VAL A 167 -20.10 -34.00 14.66
C VAL A 167 -21.63 -33.97 14.63
N ILE A 168 -22.23 -34.50 13.56
CA ILE A 168 -23.68 -34.68 13.43
C ILE A 168 -24.05 -36.09 13.89
N LEU A 169 -25.09 -36.19 14.70
CA LEU A 169 -25.63 -37.43 15.23
C LEU A 169 -27.09 -37.54 14.80
N ASN A 170 -27.47 -38.64 14.15
CA ASN A 170 -28.84 -38.93 13.70
C ASN A 170 -29.52 -40.03 14.52
N ASP A 171 -28.75 -40.80 15.31
CA ASP A 171 -29.32 -41.84 16.17
C ASP A 171 -28.54 -42.04 17.47
N ARG A 172 -29.18 -42.74 18.41
CA ARG A 172 -28.66 -43.00 19.76
C ARG A 172 -27.37 -43.82 19.76
N ARG A 173 -27.13 -44.67 18.76
CA ARG A 173 -25.91 -45.50 18.71
C ARG A 173 -24.68 -44.64 18.50
N GLN A 174 -24.82 -43.48 17.85
CA GLN A 174 -23.74 -42.54 17.60
C GLN A 174 -23.32 -41.74 18.85
N LEU A 175 -24.09 -41.81 19.95
CA LEU A 175 -23.65 -41.24 21.23
C LEU A 175 -22.52 -42.08 21.86
N ALA A 176 -22.50 -43.39 21.61
CA ALA A 176 -21.47 -44.26 22.13
C ALA A 176 -20.11 -43.95 21.48
N GLY A 177 -19.10 -43.68 22.32
CA GLY A 177 -17.74 -43.37 21.87
C GLY A 177 -17.48 -41.89 21.57
N LEU A 178 -18.46 -41.00 21.81
CA LEU A 178 -18.19 -39.56 21.86
C LEU A 178 -17.33 -39.22 23.07
N ASP A 179 -16.46 -38.23 22.89
CA ASP A 179 -15.74 -37.61 23.99
C ASP A 179 -16.76 -36.96 24.96
N PRO A 180 -16.81 -37.38 26.24
CA PRO A 180 -17.74 -36.84 27.23
C PRO A 180 -17.62 -35.33 27.47
N GLU A 181 -16.49 -34.72 27.10
CA GLU A 181 -16.24 -33.28 27.21
C GLU A 181 -16.96 -32.46 26.11
N LEU A 182 -17.47 -33.10 25.06
CA LEU A 182 -18.28 -32.44 24.04
C LEU A 182 -19.67 -32.12 24.58
N LEU A 183 -20.14 -30.91 24.30
CA LEU A 183 -21.54 -30.58 24.54
C LEU A 183 -22.41 -31.13 23.40
N LEU A 184 -23.66 -31.40 23.74
CA LEU A 184 -24.70 -31.84 22.83
C LEU A 184 -25.77 -30.77 22.69
N GLN A 185 -26.26 -30.59 21.48
CA GLN A 185 -27.25 -29.56 21.16
C GLN A 185 -28.17 -30.07 20.04
N PRO A 186 -29.46 -29.73 20.02
CA PRO A 186 -30.33 -30.05 18.88
C PRO A 186 -29.81 -29.41 17.59
N PHE A 187 -29.84 -30.14 16.48
CA PHE A 187 -29.55 -29.52 15.18
C PHE A 187 -30.77 -28.70 14.72
N VAL A 188 -30.53 -27.46 14.32
CA VAL A 188 -31.59 -26.56 13.86
C VAL A 188 -31.63 -26.54 12.34
N PHE A 189 -32.74 -26.96 11.75
CA PHE A 189 -33.00 -26.72 10.33
C PHE A 189 -33.52 -25.29 10.10
N PRO A 190 -33.20 -24.68 8.95
CA PRO A 190 -33.86 -23.43 8.55
C PRO A 190 -35.34 -23.67 8.22
N GLU A 191 -36.10 -22.60 7.96
CA GLU A 191 -37.46 -22.67 7.38
C GLU A 191 -37.48 -23.57 6.13
N GLU A 192 -38.54 -24.34 5.90
CA GLU A 192 -38.61 -25.27 4.75
C GLU A 192 -38.54 -24.54 3.40
N THR A 193 -38.92 -23.26 3.38
CA THR A 193 -38.84 -22.37 2.23
C THR A 193 -37.42 -21.88 1.93
N ASP A 194 -36.45 -22.13 2.81
CA ASP A 194 -35.06 -21.77 2.56
C ASP A 194 -34.50 -22.59 1.37
N PRO A 195 -33.86 -21.95 0.37
CA PRO A 195 -33.32 -22.65 -0.80
C PRO A 195 -32.33 -23.77 -0.48
N HIS A 196 -31.67 -23.72 0.68
CA HIS A 196 -30.67 -24.69 1.12
C HIS A 196 -31.25 -25.78 2.02
N PHE A 197 -32.52 -25.70 2.42
CA PHE A 197 -33.16 -26.71 3.28
C PHE A 197 -33.02 -28.14 2.73
N PRO A 198 -33.29 -28.43 1.43
CA PRO A 198 -33.18 -29.80 0.90
C PRO A 198 -31.76 -30.36 0.97
N ASP A 199 -30.77 -29.52 0.69
CA ASP A 199 -29.35 -29.85 0.71
C ASP A 199 -28.85 -30.10 2.13
N LEU A 200 -29.24 -29.23 3.07
CA LEU A 200 -28.93 -29.37 4.50
C LEU A 200 -29.55 -30.67 5.05
N ARG A 201 -30.82 -30.93 4.76
CA ARG A 201 -31.50 -32.17 5.17
C ARG A 201 -30.75 -33.42 4.68
N THR A 202 -30.34 -33.41 3.41
CA THR A 202 -29.59 -34.52 2.81
C THR A 202 -28.20 -34.69 3.41
N ALA A 203 -27.50 -33.60 3.70
CA ALA A 203 -26.19 -33.64 4.34
C ALA A 203 -26.29 -34.18 5.77
N VAL A 204 -27.22 -33.65 6.56
CA VAL A 204 -27.45 -34.05 7.96
C VAL A 204 -27.84 -35.51 8.04
N ALA A 205 -28.78 -36.00 7.22
CA ALA A 205 -29.14 -37.41 7.16
C ALA A 205 -27.95 -38.33 6.83
N GLY A 206 -26.93 -37.81 6.14
CA GLY A 206 -25.67 -38.49 5.85
C GLY A 206 -24.56 -38.25 6.89
N ASN A 207 -24.88 -37.77 8.10
CA ASN A 207 -23.92 -37.41 9.16
C ASN A 207 -22.90 -36.33 8.74
N ARG A 208 -23.22 -35.47 7.77
CA ARG A 208 -22.32 -34.42 7.27
C ARG A 208 -22.78 -33.03 7.70
N LEU A 209 -21.86 -32.26 8.28
CA LEU A 209 -22.09 -30.85 8.55
C LEU A 209 -22.02 -30.04 7.25
N ARG A 210 -23.04 -29.22 7.00
CA ARG A 210 -22.99 -28.11 6.04
C ARG A 210 -23.33 -26.81 6.77
N GLN A 211 -22.52 -25.78 6.52
CA GLN A 211 -22.71 -24.44 7.07
C GLN A 211 -23.40 -23.59 6.02
N GLU A 212 -24.70 -23.74 5.92
CA GLU A 212 -25.58 -23.01 5.01
C GLU A 212 -26.79 -22.50 5.80
N ALA A 213 -27.48 -21.51 5.24
CA ALA A 213 -28.66 -20.88 5.82
C ALA A 213 -28.49 -20.23 7.20
N GLU A 214 -27.29 -19.73 7.51
CA GLU A 214 -27.00 -19.12 8.81
C GLU A 214 -27.31 -17.61 8.81
N ILE A 215 -27.95 -17.14 9.87
CA ILE A 215 -28.05 -15.71 10.15
C ILE A 215 -26.91 -15.29 11.08
N SER A 216 -26.39 -14.09 10.85
CA SER A 216 -25.47 -13.42 11.76
C SER A 216 -25.98 -12.04 12.11
N VAL A 217 -26.01 -11.76 13.41
CA VAL A 217 -26.41 -10.48 13.96
C VAL A 217 -25.21 -9.83 14.61
N GLN A 218 -24.98 -8.55 14.30
CA GLN A 218 -23.99 -7.74 14.97
C GLN A 218 -24.65 -6.62 15.73
N TRP A 219 -24.25 -6.47 16.99
CA TRP A 219 -24.42 -5.26 17.78
C TRP A 219 -23.12 -4.49 17.91
N ILE A 220 -23.28 -3.17 17.96
CA ILE A 220 -22.27 -2.19 18.33
C ILE A 220 -22.70 -1.62 19.67
N VAL A 221 -22.01 -1.97 20.74
CA VAL A 221 -22.33 -1.52 22.09
C VAL A 221 -21.24 -0.55 22.54
N SER A 222 -21.61 0.64 23.01
CA SER A 222 -20.66 1.65 23.49
C SER A 222 -19.94 1.17 24.75
N LYS A 223 -18.86 1.84 25.13
CA LYS A 223 -18.19 1.65 26.43
C LYS A 223 -19.12 1.91 27.62
N ASP A 224 -20.11 2.79 27.46
CA ASP A 224 -21.18 3.07 28.43
C ASP A 224 -22.40 2.14 28.28
N GLN A 225 -22.27 1.01 27.57
CA GLN A 225 -23.32 -0.01 27.41
C GLN A 225 -24.61 0.45 26.70
N ARG A 226 -24.51 1.44 25.80
CA ARG A 226 -25.59 1.90 24.93
C ARG A 226 -25.48 1.23 23.56
N LEU A 227 -26.61 0.85 22.97
CA LEU A 227 -26.64 0.31 21.61
C LEU A 227 -26.43 1.43 20.59
N LEU A 228 -25.30 1.41 19.87
CA LEU A 228 -24.95 2.38 18.83
C LEU A 228 -25.48 1.99 17.44
N GLY A 229 -25.66 0.69 17.21
CA GLY A 229 -26.18 0.15 15.96
C GLY A 229 -26.32 -1.35 15.99
N ARG A 230 -27.20 -1.87 15.12
CA ARG A 230 -27.40 -3.30 14.91
C ARG A 230 -27.57 -3.62 13.43
N MET A 231 -27.13 -4.80 13.03
CA MET A 231 -27.29 -5.30 11.66
C MET A 231 -27.47 -6.81 11.70
N ALA A 232 -28.49 -7.32 11.02
CA ALA A 232 -28.69 -8.75 10.79
C ALA A 232 -28.39 -9.07 9.32
N SER A 233 -27.90 -10.28 9.08
CA SER A 233 -27.60 -10.75 7.74
C SER A 233 -27.86 -12.24 7.63
N TYR A 234 -28.40 -12.66 6.50
CA TYR A 234 -28.37 -14.04 6.05
C TYR A 234 -27.05 -14.28 5.31
N ASN A 235 -26.32 -15.32 5.69
CA ASN A 235 -24.98 -15.60 5.19
C ASN A 235 -24.92 -16.96 4.51
N ARG A 236 -24.37 -16.97 3.31
CA ARG A 236 -23.93 -18.21 2.67
C ARG A 236 -22.45 -18.40 2.94
N LEU A 237 -22.09 -19.52 3.55
CA LEU A 237 -20.69 -19.85 3.84
C LEU A 237 -20.17 -20.87 2.84
N LYS A 238 -18.86 -20.83 2.62
CA LYS A 238 -18.10 -21.87 1.91
C LYS A 238 -16.90 -22.21 2.78
N ASN A 239 -16.82 -23.45 3.27
CA ASN A 239 -15.78 -23.91 4.20
C ASN A 239 -15.63 -23.01 5.44
N GLY A 240 -16.74 -22.64 6.08
CA GLY A 240 -16.73 -21.78 7.28
C GLY A 240 -16.43 -20.30 7.03
N VAL A 241 -16.24 -19.88 5.78
CA VAL A 241 -16.03 -18.47 5.41
C VAL A 241 -17.29 -17.94 4.72
N PRO A 242 -17.92 -16.86 5.23
CA PRO A 242 -19.02 -16.22 4.52
C PRO A 242 -18.56 -15.68 3.17
N VAL A 243 -19.22 -16.13 2.09
CA VAL A 243 -18.95 -15.72 0.70
C VAL A 243 -20.00 -14.74 0.17
N GLU A 244 -21.20 -14.77 0.76
CA GLU A 244 -22.31 -13.90 0.41
C GLU A 244 -23.06 -13.48 1.67
N ILE A 245 -23.42 -12.21 1.75
CA ILE A 245 -24.03 -11.56 2.90
C ILE A 245 -25.23 -10.76 2.43
N VAL A 246 -26.41 -11.21 2.77
CA VAL A 246 -27.68 -10.55 2.45
C VAL A 246 -28.16 -9.86 3.71
N PRO A 247 -28.17 -8.51 3.80
CA PRO A 247 -28.79 -7.81 4.92
C PRO A 247 -30.26 -8.22 5.06
N ILE A 248 -30.69 -8.51 6.28
CA ILE A 248 -32.08 -8.85 6.57
C ILE A 248 -32.63 -7.90 7.64
N GLU A 249 -33.94 -7.68 7.60
CA GLU A 249 -34.68 -7.00 8.66
C GLU A 249 -35.85 -7.90 9.05
N ASP A 250 -35.82 -8.38 10.28
CA ASP A 250 -36.82 -9.28 10.83
C ASP A 250 -37.06 -8.92 12.30
N ASP A 251 -38.29 -8.52 12.62
CA ASP A 251 -38.65 -8.09 13.97
C ASP A 251 -38.55 -9.23 15.00
N ARG A 252 -38.66 -10.50 14.56
CA ARG A 252 -38.47 -11.68 15.43
C ARG A 252 -37.03 -11.75 15.95
N VAL A 253 -36.06 -11.38 15.11
CA VAL A 253 -34.63 -11.29 15.50
C VAL A 253 -34.43 -10.20 16.55
N TRP A 254 -35.04 -9.04 16.35
CA TRP A 254 -34.88 -7.91 17.25
C TRP A 254 -35.57 -8.14 18.60
N ALA A 255 -36.82 -8.61 18.60
CA ALA A 255 -37.55 -8.92 19.82
C ALA A 255 -36.77 -9.91 20.71
N ALA A 256 -36.30 -11.02 20.13
CA ALA A 256 -35.55 -12.04 20.86
C ALA A 256 -34.24 -11.52 21.49
N LEU A 257 -33.52 -10.66 20.77
CA LEU A 257 -32.25 -10.13 21.29
C LEU A 257 -32.47 -8.97 22.27
N ASP A 258 -33.50 -8.14 22.08
CA ASP A 258 -33.82 -7.03 22.98
C ASP A 258 -34.20 -7.55 24.39
N GLU A 259 -34.76 -8.76 24.53
CA GLU A 259 -35.03 -9.45 25.81
C GLU A 259 -33.76 -9.72 26.64
N ILE A 260 -32.67 -10.15 25.98
CA ILE A 260 -31.42 -10.52 26.65
C ILE A 260 -30.47 -9.33 26.84
N PHE A 261 -30.68 -8.22 26.12
CA PHE A 261 -29.77 -7.07 26.11
C PHE A 261 -29.45 -6.52 27.52
N PRO A 262 -30.44 -6.25 28.41
CA PRO A 262 -30.16 -5.70 29.74
C PRO A 262 -29.31 -6.65 30.60
N TYR A 263 -29.58 -7.96 30.50
CA TYR A 263 -28.82 -8.97 31.23
C TYR A 263 -27.36 -8.99 30.80
N LEU A 264 -27.10 -8.93 29.49
CA LEU A 264 -25.74 -8.92 28.95
C LEU A 264 -25.00 -7.63 29.33
N CYS A 265 -25.65 -6.47 29.33
CA CYS A 265 -25.07 -5.23 29.87
C CYS A 265 -24.66 -5.39 31.34
N GLY A 266 -25.50 -6.04 32.16
CA GLY A 266 -25.18 -6.38 33.55
C GLY A 266 -23.95 -7.28 33.73
N LYS A 267 -23.51 -7.99 32.69
CA LYS A 267 -22.28 -8.80 32.68
C LYS A 267 -21.05 -8.06 32.16
N GLY A 268 -21.18 -6.78 31.80
CA GLY A 268 -20.07 -5.99 31.25
C GLY A 268 -19.98 -6.04 29.72
N MET A 269 -21.10 -6.28 29.02
CA MET A 269 -21.16 -6.24 27.56
C MET A 269 -20.83 -4.84 27.03
N ARG A 270 -19.85 -4.77 26.12
CA ARG A 270 -19.47 -3.56 25.37
C ARG A 270 -18.63 -3.94 24.15
N GLY A 271 -18.50 -3.04 23.18
CA GLY A 271 -17.79 -3.30 21.93
C GLY A 271 -18.65 -4.07 20.92
N PRO A 272 -18.02 -4.82 20.00
CA PRO A 272 -18.73 -5.61 19.00
C PRO A 272 -19.24 -6.91 19.63
N VAL A 273 -20.53 -7.20 19.45
CA VAL A 273 -21.14 -8.46 19.89
C VAL A 273 -21.82 -9.13 18.70
N ASN A 274 -21.46 -10.39 18.45
CA ASN A 274 -21.95 -11.15 17.31
C ASN A 274 -22.75 -12.37 17.77
N PHE A 275 -23.96 -12.54 17.24
CA PHE A 275 -24.76 -13.74 17.40
C PHE A 275 -24.83 -14.49 16.08
N GLN A 276 -24.79 -15.82 16.16
CA GLN A 276 -24.97 -16.70 15.01
C GLN A 276 -26.09 -17.68 15.30
N GLY A 277 -26.90 -17.92 14.28
CA GLY A 277 -28.10 -18.73 14.40
C GLY A 277 -28.66 -19.13 13.06
N ARG A 278 -29.89 -19.62 13.07
CA ARG A 278 -30.71 -19.86 11.88
C ARG A 278 -32.09 -19.27 12.07
N MET A 279 -32.76 -18.99 10.95
CA MET A 279 -34.18 -18.67 10.95
C MET A 279 -35.00 -19.94 10.82
N THR A 280 -35.93 -20.16 11.75
CA THR A 280 -36.85 -21.30 11.74
C THR A 280 -38.29 -20.80 11.66
N GLU A 281 -39.23 -21.71 11.43
CA GLU A 281 -40.68 -21.44 11.47
C GLU A 281 -41.08 -20.69 12.75
N ASP A 282 -40.51 -21.10 13.89
CA ASP A 282 -40.73 -20.54 15.23
C ASP A 282 -39.83 -19.32 15.56
N GLY A 283 -39.23 -18.69 14.54
CA GLY A 283 -38.34 -17.54 14.68
C GLY A 283 -36.85 -17.88 14.85
N PRO A 284 -36.03 -16.96 15.37
CA PRO A 284 -34.58 -17.16 15.45
C PRO A 284 -34.22 -18.25 16.45
N ARG A 285 -33.17 -19.00 16.11
CA ARG A 285 -32.47 -19.89 17.05
C ARG A 285 -30.98 -19.61 16.99
N PHE A 286 -30.45 -18.98 18.04
CA PHE A 286 -29.04 -18.65 18.21
C PHE A 286 -28.31 -19.78 18.94
N PHE A 287 -27.15 -20.17 18.41
CA PHE A 287 -26.35 -21.26 18.95
C PHE A 287 -24.89 -20.87 19.25
N GLU A 288 -24.53 -19.61 18.98
CA GLU A 288 -23.21 -19.03 19.27
C GLU A 288 -23.29 -17.51 19.49
N MET A 289 -22.50 -17.02 20.44
CA MET A 289 -22.32 -15.60 20.74
C MET A 289 -20.82 -15.30 20.90
N ASN A 290 -20.33 -14.22 20.29
CA ASN A 290 -18.92 -13.82 20.32
C ASN A 290 -18.78 -12.33 20.68
N ALA A 291 -17.88 -12.01 21.61
CA ALA A 291 -17.58 -10.64 22.07
C ALA A 291 -16.55 -9.92 21.18
N ARG A 292 -16.64 -10.09 19.85
CA ARG A 292 -15.67 -9.56 18.88
C ARG A 292 -16.32 -9.18 17.55
N PHE A 293 -15.53 -8.49 16.72
CA PHE A 293 -15.79 -8.34 15.30
C PHE A 293 -15.85 -9.70 14.61
N THR A 294 -16.30 -9.74 13.36
CA THR A 294 -16.33 -10.98 12.58
C THR A 294 -15.41 -10.90 11.38
N GLY A 295 -15.20 -12.06 10.77
CA GLY A 295 -14.54 -12.13 9.48
C GLY A 295 -15.27 -11.41 8.36
N ILE A 296 -16.46 -10.81 8.56
CA ILE A 296 -17.22 -10.04 7.54
C ILE A 296 -17.36 -8.55 7.84
N THR A 297 -16.72 -8.08 8.90
CA THR A 297 -16.75 -6.68 9.35
C THR A 297 -16.46 -5.67 8.23
N GLY A 298 -15.43 -5.93 7.41
CA GLY A 298 -15.07 -5.03 6.30
C GLY A 298 -16.16 -4.95 5.23
N LEU A 299 -16.89 -6.05 4.98
CA LEU A 299 -17.98 -6.07 4.00
C LEU A 299 -19.21 -5.33 4.54
N ARG A 300 -19.51 -5.46 5.84
CA ARG A 300 -20.56 -4.68 6.51
C ARG A 300 -20.25 -3.18 6.48
N ALA A 301 -18.99 -2.79 6.66
CA ALA A 301 -18.55 -1.41 6.49
C ALA A 301 -18.77 -0.88 5.06
N MET A 302 -18.53 -1.70 4.02
CA MET A 302 -18.82 -1.32 2.62
C MET A 302 -20.33 -1.17 2.35
N LEU A 303 -21.18 -1.90 3.07
CA LEU A 303 -22.63 -1.74 3.06
C LEU A 303 -23.10 -0.52 3.86
N GLY A 304 -22.19 0.23 4.51
CA GLY A 304 -22.49 1.42 5.30
C GLY A 304 -22.44 1.21 6.82
N PHE A 305 -22.42 -0.06 7.28
CA PHE A 305 -22.36 -0.42 8.70
C PHE A 305 -20.89 -0.49 9.18
N ASN A 306 -20.22 0.65 9.32
CA ASN A 306 -18.81 0.68 9.76
C ASN A 306 -18.69 0.65 11.29
N GLU A 307 -18.91 -0.53 11.86
CA GLU A 307 -18.79 -0.82 13.30
C GLU A 307 -17.43 -0.46 13.92
N VAL A 308 -16.34 -0.63 13.18
CA VAL A 308 -14.99 -0.30 13.67
C VAL A 308 -14.84 1.21 13.82
N ASP A 309 -15.28 2.02 12.84
CA ASP A 309 -15.25 3.49 12.93
C ASP A 309 -16.07 3.98 14.12
N SER A 310 -17.29 3.43 14.32
CA SER A 310 -18.16 3.80 15.44
C SER A 310 -17.52 3.51 16.79
N LEU A 311 -16.90 2.33 16.95
CA LEU A 311 -16.25 1.95 18.20
C LEU A 311 -14.94 2.68 18.43
N VAL A 312 -14.15 2.97 17.38
CA VAL A 312 -12.97 3.83 17.48
C VAL A 312 -13.38 5.20 18.01
N ARG A 313 -14.47 5.78 17.50
CA ARG A 313 -14.96 7.08 17.98
C ARG A 313 -15.40 7.02 19.44
N ASP A 314 -16.23 6.05 19.78
CA ASP A 314 -16.75 5.88 21.14
C ASP A 314 -15.65 5.61 22.17
N PHE A 315 -14.76 4.66 21.88
CA PHE A 315 -13.64 4.32 22.74
C PHE A 315 -12.57 5.40 22.79
N LEU A 316 -12.56 6.42 21.92
CA LEU A 316 -11.63 7.56 21.95
C LEU A 316 -12.31 8.90 22.27
N ASP A 317 -13.57 8.90 22.73
CA ASP A 317 -14.32 10.14 23.05
C ASP A 317 -14.46 11.12 21.88
N LEU A 318 -14.54 10.60 20.65
CA LEU A 318 -14.74 11.39 19.45
C LEU A 318 -16.23 11.51 19.11
N ALA A 319 -16.58 12.58 18.40
CA ALA A 319 -17.93 12.74 17.88
C ALA A 319 -18.34 11.57 16.98
N PRO A 320 -19.57 11.03 17.13
CA PRO A 320 -20.06 9.94 16.30
C PRO A 320 -20.13 10.38 14.83
N SER A 321 -19.92 9.45 13.88
CA SER A 321 -20.06 9.78 12.46
C SER A 321 -21.53 9.86 12.04
N ILE A 322 -22.34 8.87 12.46
CA ILE A 322 -23.79 8.73 12.22
C ILE A 322 -24.39 7.96 13.41
N ALA A 323 -25.58 8.35 13.89
CA ALA A 323 -26.32 7.63 14.93
C ALA A 323 -27.83 7.58 14.61
N PRO A 324 -28.47 6.38 14.61
CA PRO A 324 -27.85 5.06 14.71
C PRO A 324 -27.00 4.73 13.48
N VAL A 325 -26.05 3.81 13.61
CA VAL A 325 -25.31 3.31 12.44
C VAL A 325 -26.28 2.56 11.53
N THR A 326 -26.37 2.97 10.27
CA THR A 326 -27.29 2.40 9.28
C THR A 326 -26.55 1.64 8.17
N HIS A 327 -27.28 0.94 7.32
CA HIS A 327 -26.72 0.14 6.23
C HIS A 327 -27.63 0.15 5.00
N ASN A 328 -27.05 -0.15 3.85
CA ASN A 328 -27.77 -0.29 2.59
C ASN A 328 -28.47 -1.65 2.54
N ARG A 329 -29.80 -1.63 2.45
CA ARG A 329 -30.66 -2.82 2.40
C ARG A 329 -30.89 -3.37 0.99
N GLY A 330 -30.59 -2.58 -0.05
CA GLY A 330 -30.78 -2.97 -1.45
C GLY A 330 -29.53 -3.58 -2.10
N ARG A 331 -28.51 -3.94 -1.30
CA ARG A 331 -27.25 -4.48 -1.78
C ARG A 331 -26.88 -5.74 -1.02
N VAL A 332 -26.33 -6.70 -1.75
CA VAL A 332 -25.76 -7.93 -1.21
C VAL A 332 -24.24 -7.79 -1.19
N GLY A 333 -23.63 -8.20 -0.08
CA GLY A 333 -22.18 -8.29 0.04
C GLY A 333 -21.68 -9.57 -0.60
N MET A 334 -20.67 -9.46 -1.47
CA MET A 334 -20.01 -10.60 -2.11
C MET A 334 -18.52 -10.58 -1.77
N ARG A 335 -17.96 -11.73 -1.41
CA ARG A 335 -16.55 -11.88 -1.05
C ARG A 335 -15.78 -12.67 -2.10
N GLN A 336 -14.60 -12.15 -2.44
CA GLN A 336 -13.59 -12.83 -3.25
C GLN A 336 -12.24 -12.84 -2.50
N VAL A 337 -11.37 -13.77 -2.87
CA VAL A 337 -9.97 -13.82 -2.43
C VAL A 337 -9.19 -12.67 -3.09
N ALA A 338 -8.21 -12.11 -2.39
CA ALA A 338 -7.32 -11.09 -2.91
C ALA A 338 -5.88 -11.61 -2.93
N ASP A 339 -5.13 -11.26 -3.99
CA ASP A 339 -3.78 -11.73 -4.22
C ASP A 339 -2.75 -10.59 -4.09
N ARG A 340 -1.58 -10.92 -3.56
CA ARG A 340 -0.49 -9.97 -3.36
C ARG A 340 0.86 -10.59 -3.67
N ILE A 341 1.70 -9.82 -4.35
CA ILE A 341 3.07 -10.17 -4.72
C ILE A 341 4.00 -9.41 -3.80
N VAL A 342 4.96 -10.14 -3.22
CA VAL A 342 6.00 -9.58 -2.35
C VAL A 342 7.36 -10.11 -2.79
N SER A 343 8.37 -9.25 -2.76
CA SER A 343 9.74 -9.68 -3.03
C SER A 343 10.33 -10.29 -1.75
N PRO A 344 10.81 -11.55 -1.77
CA PRO A 344 11.45 -12.17 -0.62
C PRO A 344 12.64 -11.38 -0.08
N ARG A 345 13.30 -10.55 -0.92
CA ARG A 345 14.43 -9.70 -0.52
C ARG A 345 14.09 -8.72 0.60
N HIS A 346 12.84 -8.28 0.68
CA HIS A 346 12.37 -7.38 1.73
C HIS A 346 11.90 -8.13 3.00
N PHE A 347 11.86 -9.47 2.97
CA PHE A 347 11.32 -10.30 4.05
C PHE A 347 12.28 -11.48 4.33
N PRO A 348 13.27 -11.31 5.24
CA PRO A 348 14.31 -12.31 5.48
C PRO A 348 13.79 -13.72 5.78
N THR A 349 12.66 -13.83 6.50
CA THR A 349 12.02 -15.13 6.79
C THR A 349 11.46 -15.79 5.53
N LEU A 350 10.87 -15.01 4.61
CA LEU A 350 10.39 -15.50 3.34
C LEU A 350 11.55 -15.86 2.41
N ALA A 351 12.61 -15.04 2.36
CA ALA A 351 13.82 -15.34 1.60
C ALA A 351 14.43 -16.69 1.99
N LYS A 352 14.54 -16.95 3.30
CA LYS A 352 15.03 -18.23 3.82
C LYS A 352 14.13 -19.39 3.36
N ARG A 353 12.82 -19.31 3.63
CA ARG A 353 11.86 -20.35 3.23
C ARG A 353 11.86 -20.63 1.74
N ALA A 354 11.95 -19.59 0.91
CA ALA A 354 12.02 -19.73 -0.54
C ALA A 354 13.33 -20.41 -0.97
N GLY A 355 14.46 -20.03 -0.35
CA GLY A 355 15.78 -20.62 -0.58
C GLY A 355 15.84 -22.13 -0.31
N ASP A 356 15.04 -22.62 0.64
CA ASP A 356 14.98 -24.04 1.01
C ASP A 356 14.19 -24.89 -0.02
N ILE A 357 13.51 -24.28 -0.99
CA ILE A 357 12.68 -24.98 -1.99
C ILE A 357 13.53 -25.46 -3.18
N PRO A 358 13.56 -26.76 -3.50
CA PRO A 358 14.28 -27.28 -4.66
C PRO A 358 13.83 -26.61 -5.96
N GLY A 359 14.79 -26.17 -6.79
CA GLY A 359 14.51 -25.46 -8.04
C GLY A 359 14.23 -23.97 -7.88
N TYR A 360 14.14 -23.43 -6.66
CA TYR A 360 14.26 -22.00 -6.41
C TYR A 360 15.72 -21.58 -6.61
N ALA A 361 16.12 -21.41 -7.88
CA ALA A 361 17.26 -20.58 -8.21
C ALA A 361 16.82 -19.13 -7.94
N GLY A 362 16.80 -18.73 -6.66
CA GLY A 362 16.48 -17.38 -6.27
C GLY A 362 17.22 -16.45 -7.20
N ARG A 363 16.50 -15.62 -7.97
CA ARG A 363 17.09 -14.85 -9.08
C ARG A 363 18.42 -14.32 -8.57
N GLY A 364 19.52 -14.86 -9.10
CA GLY A 364 20.86 -14.54 -8.62
C GLY A 364 20.91 -13.03 -8.49
N ASN A 365 21.36 -12.53 -7.33
CA ASN A 365 21.20 -11.21 -6.66
C ASN A 365 20.76 -9.92 -7.41
N ARG A 366 20.52 -9.95 -8.70
CA ARG A 366 20.16 -8.88 -9.61
C ARG A 366 18.68 -8.50 -9.54
N GLU A 367 18.42 -7.21 -9.39
CA GLU A 367 17.07 -6.65 -9.54
C GLU A 367 16.80 -6.32 -11.02
N ALA A 368 15.57 -6.54 -11.48
CA ALA A 368 15.17 -6.15 -12.82
C ALA A 368 14.77 -4.67 -12.85
N VAL A 369 15.49 -3.85 -13.62
CA VAL A 369 15.27 -2.40 -13.70
C VAL A 369 14.83 -2.00 -15.10
N LEU A 370 13.64 -1.42 -15.22
CA LEU A 370 13.15 -0.82 -16.46
C LEU A 370 13.51 0.67 -16.52
N VAL A 371 14.32 1.07 -17.48
CA VAL A 371 14.62 2.48 -17.77
C VAL A 371 13.84 2.91 -19.01
N THR A 372 12.90 3.84 -18.84
CA THR A 372 12.21 4.48 -19.98
C THR A 372 13.00 5.69 -20.47
N GLY A 373 12.87 6.06 -21.74
CA GLY A 373 13.65 7.18 -22.28
C GLY A 373 15.15 6.86 -22.32
N ALA A 374 15.48 5.57 -22.40
CA ALA A 374 16.85 5.05 -22.40
C ALA A 374 17.67 5.50 -23.62
N THR A 375 17.03 5.97 -24.70
CA THR A 375 17.75 6.60 -25.84
C THR A 375 18.02 8.09 -25.63
N GLY A 376 17.52 8.68 -24.55
CA GLY A 376 17.76 10.08 -24.17
C GLY A 376 19.13 10.27 -23.52
N TRP A 377 19.47 11.51 -23.17
CA TRP A 377 20.77 11.82 -22.58
C TRP A 377 20.95 11.20 -21.17
N LEU A 378 20.05 11.50 -20.23
CA LEU A 378 20.09 10.90 -18.89
C LEU A 378 19.85 9.38 -18.90
N GLY A 379 18.80 8.95 -19.61
CA GLY A 379 18.38 7.54 -19.60
C GLY A 379 19.43 6.58 -20.14
N ARG A 380 20.20 6.95 -21.17
CA ARG A 380 21.24 6.08 -21.75
C ARG A 380 22.38 5.85 -20.76
N HIS A 381 22.82 6.92 -20.09
CA HIS A 381 23.94 6.86 -19.16
C HIS A 381 23.53 6.11 -17.89
N LEU A 382 22.29 6.29 -17.43
CA LEU A 382 21.75 5.50 -16.34
C LEU A 382 21.65 4.01 -16.70
N ALA A 383 21.07 3.66 -17.86
CA ALA A 383 20.92 2.26 -18.27
C ALA A 383 22.29 1.56 -18.39
N ARG A 384 23.27 2.21 -19.03
CA ARG A 384 24.65 1.70 -19.11
C ARG A 384 25.30 1.56 -17.75
N ARG A 385 25.16 2.56 -16.86
CA ARG A 385 25.72 2.50 -15.51
C ARG A 385 25.15 1.34 -14.69
N LEU A 386 23.84 1.14 -14.74
CA LEU A 386 23.18 0.02 -14.05
C LEU A 386 23.60 -1.34 -14.63
N ALA A 387 23.77 -1.45 -15.95
CA ALA A 387 24.22 -2.70 -16.56
C ALA A 387 25.68 -3.03 -16.19
N LEU A 388 26.56 -2.02 -16.14
CA LEU A 388 27.97 -2.17 -15.76
C LEU A 388 28.18 -2.50 -14.28
N ASP A 389 27.29 -2.04 -13.39
CA ASP A 389 27.33 -2.37 -11.96
C ASP A 389 27.28 -3.89 -11.71
N GLY A 390 26.67 -4.63 -12.65
CA GLY A 390 26.58 -6.08 -12.58
C GLY A 390 25.59 -6.60 -11.54
N GLY A 391 24.90 -5.71 -10.81
CA GLY A 391 23.85 -6.01 -9.84
C GLY A 391 22.42 -5.90 -10.41
N TYR A 392 22.23 -5.70 -11.71
CA TYR A 392 20.90 -5.47 -12.29
C TYR A 392 20.71 -6.19 -13.63
N ASP A 393 19.46 -6.63 -13.86
CA ASP A 393 18.98 -7.00 -15.19
C ASP A 393 18.26 -5.78 -15.80
N VAL A 394 18.91 -5.12 -16.75
CA VAL A 394 18.44 -3.81 -17.24
C VAL A 394 17.58 -3.98 -18.50
N PHE A 395 16.40 -3.38 -18.47
CA PHE A 395 15.46 -3.28 -19.59
C PHE A 395 15.34 -1.83 -20.05
N ALA A 396 15.47 -1.57 -21.34
CA ALA A 396 15.27 -0.27 -21.95
C ALA A 396 13.92 -0.23 -22.67
N LEU A 397 12.97 0.58 -22.16
CA LEU A 397 11.72 0.85 -22.87
C LEU A 397 11.91 2.03 -23.83
N VAL A 398 11.85 1.74 -25.13
CA VAL A 398 12.19 2.67 -26.20
C VAL A 398 11.07 2.76 -27.24
N ARG A 399 11.09 3.80 -28.07
CA ARG A 399 10.13 3.93 -29.19
C ARG A 399 10.62 3.18 -30.44
N ASP A 400 11.91 3.32 -30.73
CA ASP A 400 12.54 2.83 -31.95
C ASP A 400 13.71 1.90 -31.57
N ARG A 401 13.65 0.65 -32.02
CA ARG A 401 14.63 -0.39 -31.71
C ARG A 401 15.98 -0.11 -32.40
N SER A 402 15.96 0.32 -33.66
CA SER A 402 17.17 0.61 -34.43
C SER A 402 17.98 1.74 -33.81
N ARG A 403 17.30 2.82 -33.41
CA ARG A 403 17.91 3.93 -32.65
C ARG A 403 18.45 3.45 -31.30
N ALA A 404 17.74 2.55 -30.63
CA ALA A 404 18.21 2.01 -29.36
C ALA A 404 19.47 1.17 -29.52
N LEU A 405 19.57 0.33 -30.57
CA LEU A 405 20.80 -0.42 -30.87
C LEU A 405 21.97 0.51 -31.18
N ALA A 406 21.75 1.57 -31.96
CA ALA A 406 22.79 2.56 -32.28
C ALA A 406 23.28 3.32 -31.05
N VAL A 407 22.39 3.59 -30.08
CA VAL A 407 22.70 4.41 -28.90
C VAL A 407 23.16 3.57 -27.72
N LEU A 408 22.56 2.42 -27.44
CA LEU A 408 22.86 1.62 -26.27
C LEU A 408 23.92 0.56 -26.57
N GLY A 409 24.02 0.12 -27.83
CA GLY A 409 24.82 -1.00 -28.27
C GLY A 409 23.99 -2.27 -28.41
N ASP A 410 24.66 -3.35 -28.79
CA ASP A 410 24.07 -4.68 -28.89
C ASP A 410 23.68 -5.22 -27.49
N PRO A 411 22.44 -5.70 -27.27
CA PRO A 411 22.00 -6.25 -25.99
C PRO A 411 22.90 -7.35 -25.42
N GLU A 412 23.49 -8.20 -26.27
CA GLU A 412 24.39 -9.27 -25.82
C GLU A 412 25.70 -8.71 -25.25
N ALA A 413 26.25 -7.68 -25.89
CA ALA A 413 27.47 -7.03 -25.44
C ALA A 413 27.26 -6.12 -24.21
N THR A 414 26.10 -5.48 -24.13
CA THR A 414 25.82 -4.42 -23.14
C THR A 414 25.07 -4.94 -21.92
N GLY A 415 24.40 -6.09 -22.02
CA GLY A 415 23.49 -6.60 -20.99
C GLY A 415 22.19 -5.79 -20.86
N ILE A 416 21.87 -4.92 -21.83
CA ILE A 416 20.65 -4.09 -21.81
C ILE A 416 19.61 -4.68 -22.76
N ALA A 417 18.56 -5.28 -22.21
CA ALA A 417 17.45 -5.81 -22.99
C ALA A 417 16.58 -4.68 -23.57
N ILE A 418 16.35 -4.68 -24.88
CA ILE A 418 15.55 -3.64 -25.56
C ILE A 418 14.10 -4.11 -25.75
N VAL A 419 13.17 -3.29 -25.24
CA VAL A 419 11.73 -3.45 -25.37
C VAL A 419 11.15 -2.20 -26.02
N THR A 420 10.34 -2.37 -27.05
CA THR A 420 9.67 -1.27 -27.73
C THR A 420 8.36 -0.90 -27.03
N THR A 421 7.95 0.35 -27.20
CA THR A 421 6.69 0.86 -26.65
C THR A 421 5.50 0.14 -27.31
N GLU A 422 5.63 -0.27 -28.57
CA GLU A 422 4.63 -1.06 -29.28
C GLU A 422 4.45 -2.46 -28.68
N GLU A 423 5.54 -3.20 -28.43
CA GLU A 423 5.50 -4.51 -27.76
C GLU A 423 4.84 -4.42 -26.37
N TYR A 424 5.20 -3.39 -25.61
CA TYR A 424 4.60 -3.14 -24.29
C TYR A 424 3.11 -2.81 -24.38
N LEU A 425 2.72 -1.87 -25.25
CA LEU A 425 1.32 -1.42 -25.35
C LEU A 425 0.39 -2.50 -25.89
N ARG A 426 0.88 -3.37 -26.80
CA ARG A 426 0.13 -4.54 -27.32
C ARG A 426 0.06 -5.71 -26.34
N GLY A 427 0.83 -5.68 -25.25
CA GLY A 427 0.86 -6.75 -24.26
C GLY A 427 1.71 -7.95 -24.63
N SER A 428 2.53 -7.88 -25.69
CA SER A 428 3.52 -8.93 -26.00
C SER A 428 4.71 -8.90 -25.04
N TRP A 429 4.83 -7.84 -24.23
CA TRP A 429 5.74 -7.73 -23.10
C TRP A 429 5.03 -7.04 -21.92
N SER A 430 5.30 -7.48 -20.68
CA SER A 430 4.66 -6.94 -19.48
C SER A 430 5.64 -6.65 -18.34
N LEU A 431 5.17 -5.86 -17.36
CA LEU A 431 5.95 -5.46 -16.19
C LEU A 431 6.09 -6.55 -15.13
N GLY A 432 5.50 -7.75 -15.32
CA GLY A 432 5.41 -8.78 -14.28
C GLY A 432 6.76 -9.28 -13.72
N ARG A 433 7.88 -9.01 -14.41
CA ARG A 433 9.24 -9.35 -13.94
C ARG A 433 10.05 -8.17 -13.41
N ILE A 434 9.53 -6.95 -13.45
CA ILE A 434 10.25 -5.71 -13.14
C ILE A 434 10.16 -5.39 -11.65
N ASP A 435 11.30 -5.14 -11.02
CA ASP A 435 11.40 -4.73 -9.61
C ASP A 435 11.38 -3.21 -9.46
N THR A 436 12.02 -2.50 -10.40
CA THR A 436 12.16 -1.04 -10.37
C THR A 436 11.87 -0.43 -11.74
N ILE A 437 11.05 0.60 -11.79
CA ILE A 437 10.88 1.46 -12.98
C ILE A 437 11.57 2.79 -12.72
N VAL A 438 12.49 3.18 -13.60
CA VAL A 438 13.01 4.55 -13.67
C VAL A 438 12.44 5.23 -14.90
N HIS A 439 11.47 6.11 -14.66
CA HIS A 439 10.72 6.80 -15.70
C HIS A 439 11.40 8.12 -16.12
N CYS A 440 12.37 8.04 -17.04
CA CYS A 440 13.03 9.21 -17.63
C CYS A 440 12.36 9.74 -18.91
N ALA A 441 11.43 8.98 -19.52
CA ALA A 441 10.75 9.40 -20.75
C ALA A 441 9.84 10.62 -20.50
N ALA A 442 9.93 11.62 -21.38
CA ALA A 442 8.99 12.74 -21.44
C ALA A 442 9.07 13.39 -22.82
N GLY A 443 7.94 13.89 -23.33
CA GLY A 443 7.93 14.81 -24.47
C GLY A 443 8.54 16.15 -24.07
N ARG A 444 9.27 16.79 -24.98
CA ARG A 444 9.89 18.10 -24.74
C ARG A 444 9.26 19.17 -25.65
N PRO A 445 9.36 20.47 -25.27
CA PRO A 445 8.81 21.55 -26.10
C PRO A 445 9.23 21.53 -27.57
N PRO A 446 10.51 21.25 -27.93
CA PRO A 446 10.92 21.16 -29.34
C PRO A 446 10.23 20.04 -30.13
N ASP A 447 9.72 19.02 -29.43
CA ASP A 447 9.03 17.87 -30.03
C ASP A 447 7.54 18.15 -30.29
N GLY A 448 7.04 19.32 -29.86
CA GLY A 448 5.65 19.75 -30.03
C GLY A 448 4.66 19.17 -29.01
N ALA A 449 3.43 19.68 -29.05
CA ALA A 449 2.37 19.32 -28.10
C ALA A 449 1.98 17.83 -28.17
N ALA A 450 1.99 17.24 -29.36
CA ALA A 450 1.67 15.82 -29.56
C ALA A 450 2.65 14.90 -28.81
N ALA A 451 3.95 15.23 -28.80
CA ALA A 451 4.95 14.46 -28.08
C ALA A 451 4.78 14.59 -26.56
N ILE A 452 4.40 15.78 -26.07
CA ILE A 452 4.08 16.00 -24.64
C ILE A 452 2.87 15.14 -24.24
N ALA A 453 1.80 15.16 -25.04
CA ALA A 453 0.61 14.35 -24.80
C ALA A 453 0.91 12.85 -24.81
N ALA A 454 1.65 12.35 -25.80
CA ALA A 454 2.06 10.95 -25.88
C ALA A 454 2.94 10.54 -24.68
N GLY A 455 3.83 11.43 -24.22
CA GLY A 455 4.63 11.21 -23.02
C GLY A 455 3.76 11.04 -21.77
N LEU A 456 2.76 11.90 -21.59
CA LEU A 456 1.83 11.81 -20.46
C LEU A 456 0.96 10.54 -20.52
N ALA A 457 0.50 10.15 -21.71
CA ALA A 457 -0.24 8.90 -21.92
C ALA A 457 0.60 7.67 -21.54
N LEU A 458 1.89 7.67 -21.89
CA LEU A 458 2.82 6.62 -21.48
C LEU A 458 3.01 6.62 -19.95
N THR A 459 3.15 7.78 -19.31
CA THR A 459 3.24 7.87 -17.83
C THR A 459 2.00 7.24 -17.18
N GLN A 460 0.80 7.62 -17.63
CA GLN A 460 -0.45 7.06 -17.10
C GLN A 460 -0.47 5.54 -17.23
N ARG A 461 -0.13 5.00 -18.41
CA ARG A 461 -0.11 3.56 -18.64
C ARG A 461 0.89 2.83 -17.74
N LEU A 462 2.09 3.36 -17.59
CA LEU A 462 3.10 2.80 -16.69
C LEU A 462 2.67 2.82 -15.23
N VAL A 463 2.01 3.89 -14.78
CA VAL A 463 1.46 3.99 -13.42
C VAL A 463 0.38 2.93 -13.19
N THR A 464 -0.57 2.80 -14.12
CA THR A 464 -1.64 1.80 -14.05
C THR A 464 -1.07 0.38 -14.03
N ASP A 465 -0.16 0.06 -14.94
CA ASP A 465 0.41 -1.28 -15.03
C ASP A 465 1.35 -1.56 -13.85
N ALA A 466 2.07 -0.56 -13.31
CA ALA A 466 2.87 -0.73 -12.10
C ALA A 466 2.02 -1.11 -10.89
N VAL A 467 0.82 -0.53 -10.76
CA VAL A 467 -0.16 -0.92 -9.73
C VAL A 467 -0.65 -2.35 -9.97
N LEU A 468 -1.04 -2.68 -11.21
CA LEU A 468 -1.57 -3.98 -11.60
C LEU A 468 -0.57 -5.12 -11.38
N PHE A 469 0.67 -4.94 -11.83
CA PHE A 469 1.75 -5.92 -11.66
C PHE A 469 2.46 -5.80 -10.31
N GLN A 470 2.01 -4.90 -9.44
CA GLN A 470 2.54 -4.67 -8.10
C GLN A 470 4.06 -4.41 -8.10
N VAL A 471 4.54 -3.58 -9.04
CA VAL A 471 5.96 -3.24 -9.18
C VAL A 471 6.45 -2.54 -7.89
N PRO A 472 7.49 -3.06 -7.20
CA PRO A 472 7.91 -2.55 -5.91
C PRO A 472 8.37 -1.08 -5.89
N LYS A 473 9.15 -0.65 -6.89
CA LYS A 473 9.76 0.69 -6.92
C LYS A 473 9.41 1.44 -8.20
N PHE A 474 8.91 2.67 -8.07
CA PHE A 474 8.66 3.58 -9.19
C PHE A 474 9.35 4.94 -8.97
N ILE A 475 10.38 5.22 -9.74
CA ILE A 475 11.16 6.46 -9.68
C ILE A 475 10.83 7.30 -10.91
N HIS A 476 10.11 8.39 -10.72
CA HIS A 476 9.80 9.33 -11.79
C HIS A 476 10.83 10.45 -11.84
N VAL A 477 11.42 10.69 -13.01
CA VAL A 477 12.30 11.86 -13.20
C VAL A 477 11.45 13.08 -13.55
N SER A 478 11.19 13.92 -12.56
CA SER A 478 10.53 15.22 -12.71
C SER A 478 11.54 16.33 -13.07
N SER A 479 11.21 17.59 -12.86
CA SER A 479 12.02 18.74 -13.25
C SER A 479 11.82 19.93 -12.31
N GLN A 480 12.87 20.72 -12.08
CA GLN A 480 12.76 22.02 -11.40
C GLN A 480 11.73 22.97 -12.04
N ALA A 481 11.39 22.77 -13.33
CA ALA A 481 10.40 23.59 -14.03
C ALA A 481 9.00 23.57 -13.39
N VAL A 482 8.70 22.57 -12.55
CA VAL A 482 7.42 22.49 -11.83
C VAL A 482 7.23 23.59 -10.80
N TYR A 483 8.30 24.24 -10.34
CA TYR A 483 8.21 25.33 -9.36
C TYR A 483 7.72 26.66 -9.95
N GLY A 484 7.79 26.84 -11.28
CA GLY A 484 7.56 28.14 -11.89
C GLY A 484 8.63 29.16 -11.51
N LEU A 485 8.42 30.42 -11.89
CA LEU A 485 9.30 31.56 -11.57
C LEU A 485 8.64 32.56 -10.61
N SER A 486 7.37 32.35 -10.24
CA SER A 486 6.65 33.18 -9.29
C SER A 486 7.24 33.16 -7.87
N SER A 487 7.89 32.07 -7.48
CA SER A 487 8.49 31.89 -6.16
C SER A 487 10.02 32.06 -6.24
N PRO A 488 10.66 32.87 -5.38
CA PRO A 488 12.11 33.01 -5.39
C PRO A 488 12.81 31.74 -4.87
N PRO A 489 13.98 31.35 -5.42
CA PRO A 489 14.78 30.25 -4.88
C PRO A 489 15.48 30.64 -3.56
N LEU A 490 15.92 29.70 -2.72
CA LEU A 490 15.99 28.25 -2.96
C LEU A 490 14.65 27.53 -2.77
N TRP A 491 14.23 26.79 -3.80
CA TRP A 491 13.00 26.02 -3.77
C TRP A 491 13.16 24.75 -2.94
N HIS A 492 12.19 24.44 -2.08
CA HIS A 492 12.12 23.23 -1.25
C HIS A 492 10.88 22.41 -1.62
N GLU A 493 10.88 21.11 -1.34
CA GLU A 493 9.85 20.19 -1.85
C GLU A 493 8.47 20.35 -1.19
N SER A 494 8.34 21.13 -0.12
CA SER A 494 7.03 21.52 0.42
C SER A 494 6.39 22.71 -0.30
N LEU A 495 7.08 23.34 -1.26
CA LEU A 495 6.43 24.26 -2.18
C LEU A 495 5.56 23.48 -3.18
N GLU A 496 4.32 23.93 -3.31
CA GLU A 496 3.38 23.41 -4.31
C GLU A 496 3.88 23.69 -5.74
N PRO A 497 3.70 22.75 -6.69
CA PRO A 497 3.96 23.02 -8.09
C PRO A 497 3.17 24.22 -8.62
N ALA A 498 3.86 25.12 -9.32
CA ALA A 498 3.28 26.25 -10.04
C ALA A 498 3.79 26.28 -11.50
N PRO A 499 3.45 25.27 -12.32
CA PRO A 499 3.99 25.15 -13.67
C PRO A 499 3.48 26.25 -14.61
N GLU A 500 4.40 26.93 -15.30
CA GLU A 500 4.11 28.05 -16.23
C GLU A 500 4.21 27.67 -17.72
N THR A 501 4.55 26.42 -18.04
CA THR A 501 4.72 25.95 -19.42
C THR A 501 4.06 24.60 -19.63
N PRO A 502 3.64 24.23 -20.86
CA PRO A 502 3.05 22.91 -21.14
C PRO A 502 3.92 21.74 -20.69
N TYR A 503 5.25 21.85 -20.82
CA TYR A 503 6.19 20.84 -20.32
C TYR A 503 6.20 20.75 -18.80
N ALA A 504 6.23 21.89 -18.11
CA ALA A 504 6.16 21.94 -16.65
C ALA A 504 4.82 21.35 -16.14
N THR A 505 3.71 21.66 -16.82
CA THR A 505 2.39 21.14 -16.50
C THR A 505 2.35 19.62 -16.67
N ALA A 506 2.90 19.09 -17.76
CA ALA A 506 3.00 17.64 -17.95
C ALA A 506 3.83 16.97 -16.85
N LYS A 507 4.95 17.57 -16.44
CA LYS A 507 5.77 17.05 -15.33
C LYS A 507 5.04 17.08 -13.99
N ALA A 508 4.34 18.16 -13.66
CA ALA A 508 3.53 18.24 -12.45
C ALA A 508 2.37 17.22 -12.46
N ALA A 509 1.72 17.01 -13.61
CA ALA A 509 0.70 15.98 -13.76
C ALA A 509 1.28 14.57 -13.54
N SER A 510 2.46 14.28 -14.09
CA SER A 510 3.17 13.02 -13.87
C SER A 510 3.57 12.81 -12.40
N GLU A 511 3.92 13.86 -11.64
CA GLU A 511 4.13 13.76 -10.18
C GLU A 511 2.86 13.31 -9.46
N SER A 512 1.70 13.90 -9.81
CA SER A 512 0.40 13.54 -9.23
C SER A 512 0.01 12.09 -9.54
N MET A 513 0.16 11.65 -10.80
CA MET A 513 -0.08 10.27 -11.21
C MET A 513 0.83 9.30 -10.45
N THR A 514 2.13 9.61 -10.36
CA THR A 514 3.11 8.79 -9.62
C THR A 514 2.76 8.69 -8.14
N GLY A 515 2.35 9.78 -7.51
CA GLY A 515 1.92 9.81 -6.11
C GLY A 515 0.67 8.94 -5.81
N SER A 516 -0.12 8.61 -6.83
CA SER A 516 -1.30 7.74 -6.68
C SER A 516 -0.94 6.27 -6.48
N ILE A 517 0.24 5.82 -6.95
CA ILE A 517 0.67 4.41 -6.88
C ILE A 517 0.55 3.88 -5.45
N ARG A 518 1.10 4.60 -4.46
CA ARG A 518 1.11 4.17 -3.05
C ARG A 518 -0.29 4.04 -2.45
N ARG A 519 -1.25 4.83 -2.94
CA ARG A 519 -2.65 4.79 -2.48
C ARG A 519 -3.39 3.59 -3.07
N LEU A 520 -3.08 3.25 -4.32
CA LEU A 520 -3.69 2.14 -5.04
C LEU A 520 -3.02 0.80 -4.74
N ASN A 521 -1.74 0.82 -4.36
CA ASN A 521 -0.97 -0.34 -3.96
C ASN A 521 0.02 0.00 -2.84
N ARG A 522 -0.22 -0.55 -1.65
CA ARG A 522 0.60 -0.32 -0.44
C ARG A 522 1.88 -1.17 -0.36
N THR A 523 2.15 -2.05 -1.31
CA THR A 523 3.46 -2.71 -1.44
C THR A 523 4.36 -2.04 -2.46
N SER A 524 3.79 -1.22 -3.35
CA SER A 524 4.52 -0.36 -4.27
C SER A 524 4.89 0.97 -3.62
N PHE A 525 6.08 1.46 -3.92
CA PHE A 525 6.59 2.73 -3.46
C PHE A 525 6.95 3.59 -4.66
N ALA A 526 6.70 4.89 -4.55
CA ALA A 526 6.92 5.81 -5.64
C ALA A 526 7.53 7.11 -5.14
N THR A 527 8.45 7.67 -5.92
CA THR A 527 9.03 8.99 -5.66
C THR A 527 9.28 9.74 -6.96
N SER A 528 9.15 11.07 -6.92
CA SER A 528 9.50 11.97 -8.02
C SER A 528 10.77 12.75 -7.72
N LEU A 529 11.72 12.75 -8.63
CA LEU A 529 12.98 13.48 -8.52
C LEU A 529 12.89 14.77 -9.35
N ARG A 530 12.71 15.92 -8.70
CA ARG A 530 12.72 17.25 -9.35
C ARG A 530 14.16 17.61 -9.71
N LEU A 531 14.53 17.30 -10.95
CA LEU A 531 15.90 17.41 -11.43
C LEU A 531 16.24 18.85 -11.85
N ALA A 532 17.42 19.32 -11.45
CA ALA A 532 18.04 20.52 -12.00
C ALA A 532 18.37 20.36 -13.48
N ARG A 533 18.80 21.45 -14.12
CA ARG A 533 19.20 21.40 -15.52
C ARG A 533 20.53 20.65 -15.62
N LEU A 534 20.59 19.65 -16.49
CA LEU A 534 21.79 18.84 -16.64
C LEU A 534 22.83 19.52 -17.53
N TYR A 535 24.11 19.34 -17.18
CA TYR A 535 25.26 19.76 -17.96
C TYR A 535 26.42 18.75 -17.80
N GLY A 536 27.50 18.91 -18.57
CA GLY A 536 28.66 18.01 -18.56
C GLY A 536 28.90 17.33 -19.90
N ALA A 537 30.09 16.75 -20.06
CA ALA A 537 30.46 16.11 -21.32
C ALA A 537 30.08 14.64 -21.32
N ALA A 538 29.14 14.26 -22.18
CA ALA A 538 28.82 12.85 -22.39
C ALA A 538 28.18 12.64 -23.77
N GLU A 539 28.18 11.40 -24.25
CA GLU A 539 27.52 11.05 -25.51
C GLU A 539 26.03 11.47 -25.49
N GLY A 540 25.55 12.07 -26.58
CA GLY A 540 24.19 12.61 -26.66
C GLY A 540 23.97 13.94 -25.92
N MET A 541 25.03 14.59 -25.42
CA MET A 541 24.95 15.96 -24.91
C MET A 541 24.47 16.92 -25.99
N ARG A 542 23.86 18.03 -25.57
CA ARG A 542 23.40 19.08 -26.49
C ARG A 542 24.31 20.29 -26.41
N TRP A 543 24.95 20.63 -27.51
CA TRP A 543 25.85 21.77 -27.62
C TRP A 543 25.15 23.13 -27.46
N SER A 544 23.83 23.17 -27.65
CA SER A 544 23.02 24.38 -27.44
C SER A 544 22.76 24.71 -25.97
N GLU A 545 23.05 23.80 -25.03
CA GLU A 545 22.91 24.08 -23.59
C GLU A 545 23.96 25.12 -23.17
N LEU A 546 23.57 26.06 -22.30
CA LEU A 546 24.36 27.26 -22.03
C LEU A 546 25.83 27.00 -21.64
N PRO A 547 26.14 26.08 -20.69
CA PRO A 547 27.54 25.76 -20.36
C PRO A 547 28.32 25.19 -21.57
N HIS A 548 27.67 24.34 -22.38
CA HIS A 548 28.31 23.69 -23.53
C HIS A 548 28.58 24.69 -24.65
N ARG A 549 27.63 25.59 -24.90
CA ARG A 549 27.77 26.65 -25.90
C ARG A 549 28.89 27.62 -25.54
N PHE A 550 28.97 28.05 -24.28
CA PHE A 550 30.05 28.94 -23.84
C PHE A 550 31.43 28.28 -23.96
N ALA A 551 31.55 26.99 -23.66
CA ALA A 551 32.80 26.26 -23.90
C ALA A 551 33.18 26.22 -25.40
N LEU A 552 32.22 25.99 -26.30
CA LEU A 552 32.47 26.02 -27.75
C LEU A 552 32.90 27.41 -28.24
N GLN A 553 32.19 28.46 -27.85
CA GLN A 553 32.53 29.84 -28.22
C GLN A 553 33.92 30.20 -27.70
N ALA A 554 34.22 29.84 -26.45
CA ALA A 554 35.52 30.09 -25.85
C ALA A 554 36.66 29.36 -26.58
N LEU A 555 36.46 28.11 -26.99
CA LEU A 555 37.44 27.35 -27.77
C LEU A 555 37.62 27.86 -29.20
N ALA A 556 36.56 28.41 -29.80
CA ALA A 556 36.59 29.03 -31.12
C ALA A 556 37.22 30.44 -31.12
N GLY A 557 37.47 31.02 -29.94
CA GLY A 557 37.91 32.42 -29.83
C GLY A 557 36.80 33.44 -30.08
N GLU A 558 35.54 32.99 -30.09
CA GLU A 558 34.36 33.82 -30.33
C GLU A 558 33.97 34.61 -29.08
N GLU A 559 33.42 35.81 -29.25
CA GLU A 559 32.92 36.62 -28.15
C GLU A 559 31.71 35.96 -27.45
N ILE A 560 31.74 35.92 -26.11
CA ILE A 560 30.60 35.50 -25.29
C ILE A 560 29.82 36.75 -24.88
N VAL A 561 28.65 36.94 -25.48
CA VAL A 561 27.73 38.03 -25.13
C VAL A 561 26.71 37.56 -24.09
N ILE A 562 26.75 38.19 -22.91
CA ILE A 562 25.81 37.99 -21.81
C ILE A 562 24.82 39.15 -21.81
N ASN A 563 23.54 38.86 -22.05
CA ASN A 563 22.47 39.86 -21.92
C ASN A 563 22.12 40.03 -20.43
N GLY A 564 22.51 41.15 -19.83
CA GLY A 564 22.38 41.38 -18.39
C GLY A 564 23.59 40.85 -17.60
N GLY A 565 23.35 39.92 -16.67
CA GLY A 565 24.39 39.34 -15.81
C GLY A 565 23.92 38.92 -14.42
N GLY A 566 22.69 39.24 -14.03
CA GLY A 566 22.10 38.86 -12.75
C GLY A 566 21.52 37.44 -12.72
N GLN A 567 21.52 36.73 -13.84
CA GLN A 567 20.94 35.39 -13.94
C GLN A 567 21.72 34.36 -13.14
N ARG A 568 21.00 33.47 -12.45
CA ARG A 568 21.57 32.34 -11.72
C ARG A 568 20.87 31.04 -12.09
N PHE A 569 21.64 29.96 -12.27
CA PHE A 569 21.15 28.66 -12.70
C PHE A 569 21.47 27.56 -11.67
N ASP A 570 20.54 26.65 -11.45
CA ASP A 570 20.85 25.36 -10.79
C ASP A 570 21.23 24.34 -11.87
N LEU A 571 22.50 23.96 -11.87
CA LEU A 571 23.11 23.07 -12.85
C LEU A 571 23.66 21.84 -12.16
N LEU A 572 23.22 20.65 -12.58
CA LEU A 572 23.69 19.38 -12.03
C LEU A 572 24.45 18.57 -13.08
N HIS A 573 25.63 18.08 -12.72
CA HIS A 573 26.44 17.32 -13.66
C HIS A 573 25.75 16.00 -14.02
N ILE A 574 25.87 15.57 -15.27
CA ILE A 574 25.23 14.34 -15.76
C ILE A 574 25.65 13.09 -14.95
N GLU A 575 26.93 12.96 -14.63
CA GLU A 575 27.44 11.85 -13.80
C GLU A 575 26.88 11.89 -12.37
N ASP A 576 26.73 13.08 -11.79
CA ASP A 576 26.16 13.26 -10.46
C ASP A 576 24.67 12.88 -10.45
N ALA A 577 23.92 13.27 -11.47
CA ALA A 577 22.52 12.88 -11.64
C ALA A 577 22.36 11.35 -11.79
N VAL A 578 23.23 10.70 -12.58
CA VAL A 578 23.21 9.24 -12.75
C VAL A 578 23.55 8.54 -11.43
N ALA A 579 24.59 8.99 -10.73
CA ALA A 579 25.00 8.42 -9.43
C ALA A 579 23.91 8.58 -8.35
N ALA A 580 23.24 9.73 -8.32
CA ALA A 580 22.12 9.97 -7.43
C ALA A 580 20.96 9.01 -7.70
N ILE A 581 20.54 8.85 -8.96
CA ILE A 581 19.44 7.95 -9.31
C ILE A 581 19.82 6.49 -9.03
N GLN A 582 21.06 6.09 -9.29
CA GLN A 582 21.56 4.74 -8.95
C GLN A 582 21.46 4.48 -7.44
N LYS A 583 21.79 5.47 -6.59
CA LYS A 583 21.59 5.36 -5.14
C LYS A 583 20.13 5.16 -4.75
N VAL A 584 19.20 5.87 -5.40
CA VAL A 584 17.76 5.67 -5.15
C VAL A 584 17.35 4.25 -5.53
N VAL A 585 17.75 3.76 -6.72
CA VAL A 585 17.47 2.37 -7.17
C VAL A 585 17.96 1.34 -6.15
N ALA A 586 19.19 1.50 -5.64
CA ALA A 586 19.80 0.59 -4.67
C ALA A 586 19.21 0.68 -3.25
N SER A 587 18.48 1.74 -2.92
CA SER A 587 17.97 1.99 -1.58
C SER A 587 16.67 1.21 -1.27
N SER A 588 16.41 1.03 0.03
CA SER A 588 15.10 0.55 0.50
C SER A 588 14.05 1.65 0.34
N PRO A 589 12.88 1.35 -0.25
CA PRO A 589 11.88 2.37 -0.54
C PRO A 589 11.00 2.77 0.66
N ALA A 590 11.09 2.05 1.79
CA ALA A 590 10.24 2.27 2.96
C ALA A 590 10.37 3.69 3.57
N GLY A 591 11.52 4.35 3.36
CA GLY A 591 11.80 5.71 3.85
C GLY A 591 11.51 6.83 2.85
N TRP A 592 11.21 6.50 1.59
CA TRP A 592 11.12 7.49 0.52
C TRP A 592 10.02 8.52 0.78
N LYS A 593 10.33 9.78 0.48
CA LYS A 593 9.34 10.86 0.39
C LYS A 593 8.70 10.87 -1.01
N PRO A 594 7.49 11.42 -1.15
CA PRO A 594 6.81 11.51 -2.45
C PRO A 594 7.65 12.25 -3.50
N THR A 595 8.43 13.23 -3.06
CA THR A 595 9.25 14.08 -3.93
C THR A 595 10.57 14.44 -3.25
N TYR A 596 11.63 14.47 -4.05
CA TYR A 596 12.94 15.02 -3.71
C TYR A 596 13.41 16.01 -4.76
N ASN A 597 14.06 17.08 -4.32
CA ASN A 597 14.88 17.92 -5.19
C ASN A 597 16.23 17.24 -5.44
N LEU A 598 16.64 17.21 -6.71
CA LEU A 598 17.93 16.70 -7.12
C LEU A 598 18.64 17.74 -7.99
N GLY A 599 19.55 18.49 -7.37
CA GLY A 599 20.27 19.60 -7.99
C GLY A 599 21.64 19.80 -7.37
N SER A 600 22.26 20.95 -7.63
CA SER A 600 23.59 21.27 -7.09
C SER A 600 23.57 21.66 -5.60
N GLY A 601 22.39 21.92 -5.03
CA GLY A 601 22.25 22.49 -3.68
C GLY A 601 22.51 24.00 -3.61
N GLY A 602 22.64 24.65 -4.77
CA GLY A 602 22.90 26.08 -4.88
C GLY A 602 22.50 26.64 -6.25
N SER A 603 23.16 27.73 -6.64
CA SER A 603 22.96 28.35 -7.94
C SER A 603 24.26 28.98 -8.43
N MET A 604 24.53 28.91 -9.74
CA MET A 604 25.70 29.43 -10.41
C MET A 604 25.34 30.66 -11.25
N GLY A 605 26.12 31.72 -11.16
CA GLY A 605 25.92 32.93 -11.96
C GLY A 605 26.25 32.70 -13.44
N ILE A 606 25.51 33.33 -14.35
CA ILE A 606 25.80 33.24 -15.80
C ILE A 606 27.22 33.71 -16.15
N VAL A 607 27.71 34.72 -15.43
CA VAL A 607 29.06 35.26 -15.57
C VAL A 607 30.10 34.23 -15.12
N GLU A 608 29.90 33.61 -13.95
CA GLU A 608 30.78 32.57 -13.41
C GLU A 608 30.92 31.40 -14.41
N ILE A 609 29.82 31.01 -15.07
CA ILE A 609 29.82 29.96 -16.10
C ILE A 609 30.64 30.38 -17.33
N ALA A 610 30.50 31.62 -17.79
CA ALA A 610 31.28 32.12 -18.92
C ALA A 610 32.77 32.24 -18.59
N GLU A 611 33.11 32.74 -17.40
CA GLU A 611 34.49 32.84 -16.93
C GLU A 611 35.16 31.47 -16.81
N ALA A 612 34.46 30.46 -16.28
CA ALA A 612 34.95 29.09 -16.23
C ALA A 612 35.22 28.51 -17.63
N ALA A 613 34.34 28.77 -18.60
CA ALA A 613 34.53 28.36 -19.98
C ALA A 613 35.77 29.00 -20.62
N VAL A 614 35.98 30.31 -20.41
CA VAL A 614 37.16 31.03 -20.92
C VAL A 614 38.45 30.59 -20.24
N ALA A 615 38.41 30.35 -18.93
CA ALA A 615 39.55 29.86 -18.17
C ALA A 615 40.03 28.49 -18.68
N GLU A 616 39.11 27.55 -18.89
CA GLU A 616 39.44 26.24 -19.44
C GLU A 616 39.89 26.33 -20.91
N ALA A 617 39.26 27.16 -21.76
CA ALA A 617 39.73 27.35 -23.14
C ALA A 617 41.19 27.83 -23.21
N ARG A 618 41.61 28.72 -22.29
CA ARG A 618 43.02 29.16 -22.16
C ARG A 618 43.96 27.99 -21.82
N ALA A 619 43.53 27.07 -20.96
CA ALA A 619 44.30 25.86 -20.63
C ALA A 619 44.50 24.94 -21.85
N PHE A 620 43.58 24.98 -22.82
CA PHE A 620 43.71 24.30 -24.13
C PHE A 620 44.43 25.12 -25.20
N GLY A 621 45.15 26.19 -24.82
CA GLY A 621 45.91 27.03 -25.74
C GLY A 621 45.06 27.95 -26.61
N ARG A 622 43.77 28.14 -26.28
CA ARG A 622 42.87 29.06 -26.97
C ARG A 622 42.75 30.35 -26.17
N SER A 623 43.37 31.42 -26.66
CA SER A 623 43.33 32.75 -26.08
C SER A 623 42.60 33.73 -27.03
N GLY A 624 41.99 34.78 -26.49
CA GLY A 624 41.33 35.83 -27.28
C GLY A 624 39.83 36.02 -27.04
N THR A 625 39.16 35.05 -26.40
CA THR A 625 37.73 35.16 -26.08
C THR A 625 37.45 36.29 -25.09
N ARG A 626 36.55 37.20 -25.46
CA ARG A 626 36.05 38.29 -24.61
C ARG A 626 34.67 37.95 -24.07
N ILE A 627 34.40 38.34 -22.83
CA ILE A 627 33.06 38.31 -22.24
C ILE A 627 32.51 39.73 -22.26
N THR A 628 31.41 39.95 -22.96
CA THR A 628 30.75 41.26 -23.07
C THR A 628 29.38 41.21 -22.43
N ARG A 629 29.05 42.21 -21.61
CA ARG A 629 27.74 42.34 -20.96
C ARG A 629 26.89 43.37 -21.71
N ALA A 630 25.88 42.90 -22.42
CA ALA A 630 24.90 43.76 -23.07
C ALA A 630 23.87 44.26 -22.04
N PRO A 631 23.44 45.55 -22.08
CA PRO A 631 22.42 46.06 -21.18
C PRO A 631 21.09 45.30 -21.35
N ALA A 632 20.64 44.63 -20.29
CA ALA A 632 19.32 44.01 -20.22
C ALA A 632 18.92 43.77 -18.76
N GLU A 633 17.64 43.95 -18.43
CA GLU A 633 17.07 43.55 -17.15
C GLU A 633 16.71 42.06 -17.21
N ASN A 634 17.67 41.19 -16.88
CA ASN A 634 17.42 39.77 -16.73
C ASN A 634 18.06 39.25 -15.45
N SER A 635 17.20 38.96 -14.47
CA SER A 635 17.55 38.49 -13.14
C SER A 635 16.86 37.18 -12.78
N GLN A 636 16.62 36.30 -13.77
CA GLN A 636 16.05 34.98 -13.51
C GLN A 636 16.96 34.17 -12.60
N ARG A 637 16.37 33.56 -11.56
CA ARG A 637 17.12 32.79 -10.55
C ARG A 637 16.50 31.41 -10.40
N PHE A 638 17.35 30.40 -10.51
CA PHE A 638 17.02 29.01 -10.25
C PHE A 638 17.89 28.50 -9.11
N GLY A 639 17.35 27.63 -8.26
CA GLY A 639 18.08 27.03 -7.16
C GLY A 639 17.17 26.14 -6.32
N MET A 640 17.59 24.91 -6.06
CA MET A 640 16.85 23.98 -5.22
C MET A 640 17.62 23.67 -3.94
N ASN A 641 16.90 23.64 -2.82
CA ASN A 641 17.39 23.02 -1.60
C ASN A 641 17.36 21.49 -1.78
N ILE A 642 18.49 20.82 -1.55
CA ILE A 642 18.67 19.36 -1.70
C ILE A 642 18.88 18.64 -0.35
N ASP A 643 18.71 19.31 0.78
CA ASP A 643 19.04 18.80 2.12
C ASP A 643 18.31 17.49 2.42
N ARG A 644 17.05 17.39 1.96
CA ARG A 644 16.24 16.18 2.07
C ARG A 644 16.87 15.00 1.33
N PHE A 645 17.29 15.19 0.08
CA PHE A 645 17.94 14.13 -0.71
C PHE A 645 19.30 13.77 -0.10
N ARG A 646 20.08 14.77 0.33
CA ARG A 646 21.37 14.58 1.00
C ARG A 646 21.22 13.71 2.25
N SER A 647 20.27 14.03 3.11
CA SER A 647 20.02 13.31 4.36
C SER A 647 19.54 11.88 4.12
N ASP A 648 18.58 11.67 3.22
CA ASP A 648 17.95 10.37 3.04
C ASP A 648 18.83 9.37 2.26
N PHE A 649 19.73 9.85 1.39
CA PHE A 649 20.56 9.00 0.51
C PHE A 649 22.07 9.12 0.73
N SER A 650 22.50 9.94 1.69
CA SER A 650 23.92 10.25 1.96
C SER A 650 24.67 10.56 0.66
N TRP A 651 24.17 11.55 -0.07
CA TRP A 651 24.66 11.93 -1.40
C TRP A 651 24.86 13.43 -1.52
N GLU A 652 25.94 13.81 -2.18
CA GLU A 652 26.26 15.18 -2.56
C GLU A 652 26.80 15.23 -4.00
N PRO A 653 26.58 16.33 -4.75
CA PRO A 653 27.18 16.49 -6.06
C PRO A 653 28.71 16.56 -5.93
N ALA A 654 29.41 15.74 -6.70
CA ALA A 654 30.87 15.66 -6.62
C ALA A 654 31.58 16.49 -7.69
N ARG A 655 30.90 16.80 -8.81
CA ARG A 655 31.52 17.46 -9.97
C ARG A 655 31.37 18.96 -9.89
N THR A 656 32.50 19.66 -10.04
CA THR A 656 32.52 21.12 -10.03
C THR A 656 32.33 21.70 -11.43
N LEU A 657 32.00 22.99 -11.50
CA LEU A 657 31.90 23.71 -12.77
C LEU A 657 33.21 23.68 -13.58
N PRO A 658 34.42 23.88 -12.99
CA PRO A 658 35.68 23.67 -13.70
C PRO A 658 35.86 22.25 -14.25
N ASP A 659 35.54 21.21 -13.48
CA ASP A 659 35.65 19.82 -13.96
C ASP A 659 34.81 19.61 -15.22
N ALA A 660 33.55 20.02 -15.15
CA ALA A 660 32.62 19.90 -16.27
C ALA A 660 33.09 20.70 -17.48
N MET A 661 33.56 21.94 -17.29
CA MET A 661 34.06 22.78 -18.39
C MET A 661 35.28 22.16 -19.06
N ARG A 662 36.20 21.59 -18.29
CA ARG A 662 37.35 20.85 -18.81
C ARG A 662 36.92 19.65 -19.63
N GLU A 663 35.98 18.86 -19.13
CA GLU A 663 35.46 17.68 -19.83
C GLU A 663 34.78 18.07 -21.16
N ILE A 664 33.98 19.15 -21.14
CA ILE A 664 33.31 19.68 -22.33
C ILE A 664 34.35 20.16 -23.35
N ALA A 665 35.34 20.92 -22.90
CA ALA A 665 36.39 21.46 -23.74
C ALA A 665 37.26 20.34 -24.35
N ALA A 666 37.63 19.33 -23.56
CA ALA A 666 38.36 18.16 -24.02
C ALA A 666 37.60 17.41 -25.12
N ARG A 667 36.29 17.18 -24.91
CA ARG A 667 35.44 16.51 -25.91
C ARG A 667 35.31 17.31 -27.20
N ALA A 668 35.19 18.64 -27.10
CA ALA A 668 35.15 19.52 -28.26
C ALA A 668 36.49 19.55 -29.01
N HIS A 669 37.60 19.63 -28.28
CA HIS A 669 38.96 19.66 -28.85
C HIS A 669 39.32 18.36 -29.57
N ALA A 670 38.90 17.21 -29.04
CA ALA A 670 39.13 15.89 -29.64
C ALA A 670 38.34 15.66 -30.95
N GLY A 671 37.57 16.64 -31.43
CA GLY A 671 36.75 16.50 -32.63
C GLY A 671 35.61 15.49 -32.46
N GLY A 672 35.06 15.34 -31.24
CA GLY A 672 33.80 14.62 -31.02
C GLY A 672 32.66 15.23 -31.83
N ASP A 673 31.41 14.76 -31.68
CA ASP A 673 30.21 15.21 -32.42
C ASP A 673 29.85 16.72 -32.27
N VAL A 674 30.80 17.62 -32.52
CA VAL A 674 30.69 19.07 -32.50
C VAL A 674 30.03 19.46 -33.82
N PRO A 675 28.91 20.20 -33.80
CA PRO A 675 28.30 20.72 -35.02
C PRO A 675 29.33 21.55 -35.78
N ARG A 676 29.55 21.25 -37.07
CA ARG A 676 30.39 22.10 -37.92
C ARG A 676 29.82 23.52 -37.91
N ALA A 677 30.67 24.52 -37.75
CA ALA A 677 30.27 25.92 -37.74
C ALA A 677 29.56 26.28 -39.07
N GLY A 678 28.24 26.41 -39.01
CA GLY A 678 27.40 26.99 -40.05
C GLY A 678 26.63 28.15 -39.42
N GLY A 679 26.71 29.32 -40.05
CA GLY A 679 26.31 30.63 -39.52
C GLY A 679 24.85 30.78 -39.02
N PRO A 680 24.50 31.98 -38.54
CA PRO A 680 23.29 32.21 -37.77
C PRO A 680 22.02 31.97 -38.62
N GLY A 681 21.21 31.00 -38.19
CA GLY A 681 19.75 30.98 -38.35
C GLY A 681 19.19 30.75 -39.76
N GLN A 682 18.86 29.49 -40.06
CA GLN A 682 17.60 29.18 -40.72
C GLN A 682 16.93 27.98 -40.02
N PRO A 683 15.60 28.03 -39.76
CA PRO A 683 14.88 26.88 -39.23
C PRO A 683 14.90 25.73 -40.25
N PRO A 684 14.88 24.46 -39.81
CA PRO A 684 14.84 23.34 -40.73
C PRO A 684 13.55 23.42 -41.55
N THR A 685 13.70 23.59 -42.85
CA THR A 685 12.62 23.41 -43.82
C THR A 685 12.11 21.98 -43.71
N SER A 686 10.81 21.84 -43.45
CA SER A 686 10.07 20.61 -43.61
C SER A 686 10.22 20.10 -45.04
N SER A 687 10.97 19.02 -45.24
CA SER A 687 10.81 18.19 -46.44
C SER A 687 9.68 17.20 -46.17
N ALA A 688 8.53 17.46 -46.79
CA ALA A 688 7.44 16.52 -46.91
C ALA A 688 7.87 15.33 -47.78
N SER A 689 7.74 14.12 -47.24
CA SER A 689 7.31 12.88 -47.91
C SER A 689 7.13 11.80 -46.87
#